data_AF-A0A1D2X1A8-F1
#
_entry.id   AF-A0A1D2X1A8-F1
#
_cell.length_a   1.000
_cell.length_b   1.000
_cell.length_c   1.000
_cell.angle_alpha   90.00
_cell.angle_beta   90.00
_cell.angle_gamma   90.00
#
_symmetry.space_group_name_H-M   'P 1'
#
loop_
_entity.id
_entity.type
_entity.pdbx_description
1 polymer ?
#
loop_
_entity_poly.entity_id
_entity_poly.type
_entity_poly.pdbx_seq_one_letter_code
_entity_poly.pdbx_strand_id
1 'polypeptide(L)'
;MDRKHIFFFLFLIILLVCGLSNVSANDTSTMDVVTNTVDHQNMQSTHDTTTTSKILEQNTTSNIKTTNKTLKTATVIVNTYSALRNQIANGTADTIRLNTTRKYTGSTTLTISRNVTIDGRNAVLNTTGLITINSNVTIKNLTINPRIIVSSNGNLTLTNTTHANKTITTNGAAIYNLGKLTINNSIFTNNKATTSGAAIYTTGNITINNSTFTNNKATTSGAAIYTTGNITINNSTFTNNKATTSGAAIYTTGNITINNSTFTNNNAPSGGAIHLNNGTLTVKNSLFTKNNATSGGAIHFNNGNLTVYNTTFTYNNATSGAALFTYRNGTINNSTFINNTATNGAAIYNRRTNTVNNSTFINNTAKELGGAIYNYEVIKVTQSTFINNIASNAAAIYNYVNLTVTNSTFTNNTASNDGAAVYNRANTTITDSIFTNNKATRNGAAIYTNATITINNTIFTSNTATNYGAAIYNNGISIIDNSNFTSNTAQAGAAIYNNANNTLNNSVFTHNNASIFGGAIYNAKNSTITNSNFTSNNAIAMGGAITNTGNSTITSSIFTNNTSNSMGGAITSTENITITNSTFTSNNATNGGAIYNGKTLIINNSTFTNNNITGNGSAIYNSNGNCNINNTLFTNNNAAMGTIYNNENLVINNSNFTSNNATYGGVIYNNANSIVNNSVFSNNNASRDGAGIYNNKTITVDNTVFTNNNAQSDGGAIYTRNSTIINNSNFTSHNATYGGAIASLANTTLIVNNSVFTNNNARNIGGAIYALNSTIINSNFTNNYAMSMGGAIFNTGNSTITGSIFTSNNALHEGGAIRSIVNITITNSTFTNNNATNGGAISNRRNLTINNSTFTNNNITGNGSAIYNSNGNCNINNTLFNENNATLGTIYNNENLVINNSNFTSNNATSGAAIYNNANSSINNSIFNNNKASQNGAGIYNNKTITVDNSVFTANNAKYGGAIYNAKNSTIVNSNFTSNTAQAGAAIYNTANSTINNSVFTSNNASIFGGAIYDYGNSIINNSNFTNNYAMAMGGAITNTGNSTITGSIFTNNTSSGIGWSNN
;
A
#
# COMPACT_ATOMS: atom_id res chain seq x y z
N MET A 1 -12.37 35.29 -20.62
CA MET A 1 -13.35 34.29 -21.10
C MET A 1 -14.70 34.96 -21.24
N ASP A 2 -15.41 34.72 -22.33
CA ASP A 2 -16.61 35.49 -22.70
C ASP A 2 -17.93 34.85 -22.18
N ARG A 3 -18.91 35.68 -21.82
CA ARG A 3 -20.18 35.29 -21.20
C ARG A 3 -21.02 34.34 -22.07
N LYS A 4 -20.86 34.38 -23.40
CA LYS A 4 -21.58 33.51 -24.34
C LYS A 4 -21.27 32.01 -24.15
N HIS A 5 -20.04 31.65 -23.77
CA HIS A 5 -19.69 30.24 -23.55
C HIS A 5 -20.32 29.65 -22.28
N ILE A 6 -20.47 30.45 -21.21
CA ILE A 6 -21.11 30.01 -19.96
C ILE A 6 -22.57 29.62 -20.19
N PHE A 7 -23.30 30.38 -21.01
CA PHE A 7 -24.69 30.07 -21.34
C PHE A 7 -24.83 28.79 -22.18
N PHE A 8 -23.92 28.56 -23.14
CA PHE A 8 -23.91 27.35 -23.95
C PHE A 8 -23.59 26.09 -23.11
N PHE A 9 -22.65 26.22 -22.16
CA PHE A 9 -22.30 25.13 -21.23
C PHE A 9 -23.44 24.79 -20.27
N LEU A 10 -24.17 25.80 -19.76
CA LEU A 10 -25.37 25.57 -18.94
C LEU A 10 -26.46 24.83 -19.71
N PHE A 11 -26.68 25.16 -20.98
CA PHE A 11 -27.71 24.54 -21.82
C PHE A 11 -27.38 23.07 -22.11
N LEU A 12 -26.10 22.75 -22.33
CA LEU A 12 -25.63 21.37 -22.54
C LEU A 12 -25.86 20.48 -21.30
N ILE A 13 -25.63 21.02 -20.10
CA ILE A 13 -25.86 20.30 -18.83
C ILE A 13 -27.35 20.01 -18.62
N ILE A 14 -28.25 20.92 -19.01
CA ILE A 14 -29.70 20.69 -18.92
C ILE A 14 -30.16 19.58 -19.88
N LEU A 15 -29.61 19.55 -21.10
CA LEU A 15 -29.90 18.48 -22.08
C LEU A 15 -29.47 17.09 -21.58
N LEU A 16 -28.31 16.97 -20.92
CA LEU A 16 -27.85 15.70 -20.34
C LEU A 16 -28.77 15.16 -19.24
N VAL A 17 -29.48 16.01 -18.50
CA VAL A 17 -30.40 15.60 -17.43
C VAL A 17 -31.74 15.09 -17.97
N CYS A 18 -32.13 15.45 -19.19
CA CYS A 18 -33.39 15.01 -19.81
C CYS A 18 -33.26 13.74 -20.68
N GLY A 19 -32.05 13.24 -20.91
CA GLY A 19 -31.79 12.13 -21.84
C GLY A 19 -31.91 10.71 -21.28
N LEU A 20 -32.13 10.52 -19.99
CA LEU A 20 -32.06 9.22 -19.31
C LEU A 20 -33.43 8.71 -18.82
N SER A 21 -34.31 8.41 -19.77
CA SER A 21 -35.45 7.51 -19.56
C SER A 21 -35.78 6.76 -20.86
N ASN A 22 -35.89 5.43 -20.77
CA ASN A 22 -36.17 4.48 -21.86
C ASN A 22 -35.07 4.25 -22.91
N VAL A 23 -34.16 3.30 -22.63
CA VAL A 23 -33.78 2.24 -23.59
C VAL A 23 -33.76 0.90 -22.83
N SER A 24 -34.18 -0.18 -23.49
CA SER A 24 -34.32 -1.54 -22.96
C SER A 24 -32.99 -2.27 -22.75
N ALA A 25 -32.98 -3.26 -21.85
CA ALA A 25 -31.91 -4.25 -21.72
C ALA A 25 -32.33 -5.61 -22.29
N ASN A 26 -31.58 -6.06 -23.31
CA ASN A 26 -31.42 -7.41 -23.86
C ASN A 26 -29.88 -7.54 -24.08
N ASP A 27 -29.19 -8.68 -24.10
CA ASP A 27 -29.48 -10.13 -24.01
C ASP A 27 -28.12 -10.86 -23.72
N THR A 28 -27.92 -12.16 -23.46
CA THR A 28 -28.77 -13.38 -23.37
C THR A 28 -28.32 -14.27 -22.20
N SER A 29 -29.22 -15.04 -21.57
CA SER A 29 -28.84 -16.36 -20.97
C SER A 29 -30.05 -17.31 -20.82
N THR A 30 -30.43 -17.89 -21.97
CA THR A 30 -31.11 -19.19 -22.19
C THR A 30 -31.67 -20.03 -21.02
N MET A 31 -32.87 -20.57 -21.28
CA MET A 31 -33.56 -21.72 -20.64
C MET A 31 -34.15 -21.48 -19.23
N ASP A 32 -35.32 -22.03 -18.88
CA ASP A 32 -36.15 -23.02 -19.60
C ASP A 32 -37.65 -22.66 -19.66
N VAL A 33 -38.38 -23.28 -20.59
CA VAL A 33 -39.83 -23.07 -20.79
C VAL A 33 -40.64 -24.22 -20.19
N VAL A 34 -41.51 -23.92 -19.23
CA VAL A 34 -42.69 -24.75 -18.93
C VAL A 34 -43.92 -23.87 -18.82
N THR A 35 -44.88 -24.08 -19.72
CA THR A 35 -46.21 -23.48 -19.69
C THR A 35 -47.11 -24.21 -18.70
N ASN A 36 -47.95 -23.49 -17.94
CA ASN A 36 -49.35 -23.93 -17.79
C ASN A 36 -50.33 -22.82 -17.37
N THR A 37 -51.61 -23.10 -17.62
CA THR A 37 -52.76 -22.20 -17.50
C THR A 37 -53.68 -22.59 -16.34
N VAL A 38 -54.36 -21.60 -15.72
CA VAL A 38 -55.71 -21.72 -15.07
C VAL A 38 -55.73 -22.64 -13.81
N ASP A 39 -56.37 -22.33 -12.68
CA ASP A 39 -57.75 -21.83 -12.47
C ASP A 39 -57.96 -21.15 -11.09
N HIS A 40 -59.19 -20.69 -10.83
CA HIS A 40 -59.73 -20.46 -9.49
C HIS A 40 -60.09 -21.77 -8.77
N GLN A 41 -59.88 -21.84 -7.44
CA GLN A 41 -60.95 -21.96 -6.42
C GLN A 41 -60.44 -22.44 -5.03
N ASN A 42 -61.14 -21.99 -3.97
CA ASN A 42 -61.29 -22.59 -2.63
C ASN A 42 -60.03 -22.76 -1.73
N MET A 43 -60.01 -22.22 -0.50
CA MET A 43 -60.52 -22.78 0.78
C MET A 43 -59.76 -24.04 1.26
N GLN A 44 -59.46 -24.25 2.57
CA GLN A 44 -60.04 -23.63 3.77
C GLN A 44 -59.10 -23.66 5.02
N SER A 45 -59.31 -22.69 5.92
CA SER A 45 -59.18 -22.73 7.41
C SER A 45 -58.08 -23.53 8.14
N THR A 46 -57.30 -22.79 8.94
CA THR A 46 -57.33 -22.79 10.42
C THR A 46 -57.28 -21.30 10.86
N HIS A 47 -58.13 -20.67 11.68
CA HIS A 47 -59.01 -21.06 12.80
C HIS A 47 -58.22 -21.56 14.01
N ASP A 48 -58.37 -21.03 15.24
CA ASP A 48 -59.10 -19.85 15.76
C ASP A 48 -58.27 -19.31 16.99
N THR A 49 -58.55 -18.25 17.77
CA THR A 49 -59.74 -18.05 18.65
C THR A 49 -59.86 -16.62 19.19
N THR A 50 -61.03 -15.99 18.99
CA THR A 50 -61.84 -15.22 19.98
C THR A 50 -61.21 -14.02 20.77
N THR A 51 -61.95 -12.98 21.22
CA THR A 51 -63.41 -12.85 21.44
C THR A 51 -63.88 -11.39 21.35
N THR A 52 -65.02 -11.12 20.71
CA THR A 52 -65.96 -10.06 21.15
C THR A 52 -67.36 -10.33 20.57
N SER A 53 -68.43 -10.17 21.35
CA SER A 53 -69.79 -10.57 20.96
C SER A 53 -70.75 -9.40 20.68
N LYS A 54 -71.56 -9.61 19.63
CA LYS A 54 -72.98 -9.27 19.38
C LYS A 54 -73.71 -8.37 20.41
N ILE A 55 -74.61 -7.48 19.97
CA ILE A 55 -76.02 -7.72 19.52
C ILE A 55 -76.36 -6.69 18.39
N LEU A 56 -76.84 -7.07 17.19
CA LEU A 56 -78.26 -7.25 16.75
C LEU A 56 -79.09 -5.93 16.85
N GLU A 57 -79.97 -5.52 15.91
CA GLU A 57 -80.73 -6.16 14.80
C GLU A 57 -80.60 -5.35 13.47
N GLN A 58 -80.69 -5.91 12.25
CA GLN A 58 -81.91 -6.11 11.40
C GLN A 58 -82.90 -4.90 11.39
N ASN A 59 -83.45 -4.41 10.26
CA ASN A 59 -83.97 -5.17 9.11
C ASN A 59 -84.11 -4.40 7.76
N THR A 60 -84.28 -5.17 6.67
CA THR A 60 -84.92 -4.86 5.36
C THR A 60 -84.68 -3.52 4.63
N THR A 61 -83.99 -3.57 3.49
CA THR A 61 -84.22 -2.68 2.34
C THR A 61 -85.34 -3.25 1.44
N SER A 62 -86.35 -2.44 1.11
CA SER A 62 -87.38 -2.77 0.13
C SER A 62 -87.28 -1.86 -1.10
N ASN A 63 -87.45 -2.43 -2.30
CA ASN A 63 -87.36 -1.70 -3.56
C ASN A 63 -88.63 -0.90 -3.85
N ILE A 64 -88.54 0.42 -3.88
CA ILE A 64 -89.57 1.29 -4.46
C ILE A 64 -88.94 2.13 -5.58
N LYS A 65 -89.46 1.98 -6.82
CA LYS A 65 -89.14 2.86 -7.94
C LYS A 65 -89.64 4.27 -7.63
N THR A 66 -88.75 5.21 -7.33
CA THR A 66 -89.07 6.65 -7.39
C THR A 66 -88.61 7.23 -8.73
N THR A 67 -89.57 7.72 -9.50
CA THR A 67 -89.33 8.37 -10.79
C THR A 67 -88.51 9.65 -10.62
N ASN A 68 -87.68 9.97 -11.62
CA ASN A 68 -86.99 11.25 -11.72
C ASN A 68 -88.01 12.39 -11.88
N LYS A 69 -88.50 12.92 -10.76
CA LYS A 69 -89.28 14.15 -10.69
C LYS A 69 -88.36 15.25 -10.19
N THR A 70 -87.86 16.08 -11.10
CA THR A 70 -87.08 17.27 -10.76
C THR A 70 -87.95 18.24 -9.97
N LEU A 71 -87.80 18.22 -8.64
CA LEU A 71 -88.30 19.27 -7.76
C LEU A 71 -87.70 20.60 -8.23
N LYS A 72 -88.54 21.45 -8.81
CA LYS A 72 -88.18 22.85 -9.09
C LYS A 72 -87.92 23.52 -7.75
N THR A 73 -86.65 23.71 -7.40
CA THR A 73 -86.27 24.44 -6.19
C THR A 73 -86.90 25.83 -6.23
N ALA A 74 -87.68 26.15 -5.20
CA ALA A 74 -88.45 27.36 -5.11
C ALA A 74 -87.47 28.54 -5.15
N THR A 75 -87.48 29.28 -6.26
CA THR A 75 -86.49 30.33 -6.53
C THR A 75 -87.15 31.69 -6.62
N VAL A 76 -86.78 32.59 -5.71
CA VAL A 76 -87.22 33.99 -5.70
C VAL A 76 -86.08 34.90 -6.17
N ILE A 77 -86.40 35.94 -6.95
CA ILE A 77 -85.45 37.00 -7.31
C ILE A 77 -85.73 38.23 -6.43
N VAL A 78 -84.73 38.72 -5.70
CA VAL A 78 -84.87 39.88 -4.79
C VAL A 78 -84.09 41.09 -5.31
N ASN A 79 -84.75 42.26 -5.34
CA ASN A 79 -84.24 43.47 -6.00
C ASN A 79 -83.58 44.50 -5.05
N THR A 80 -83.72 44.34 -3.73
CA THR A 80 -83.21 45.25 -2.69
C THR A 80 -82.74 44.47 -1.46
N TYR A 81 -81.97 45.11 -0.57
CA TYR A 81 -81.52 44.48 0.68
C TYR A 81 -82.69 44.17 1.64
N SER A 82 -83.72 45.03 1.70
CA SER A 82 -84.91 44.76 2.51
C SER A 82 -85.69 43.54 2.01
N ALA A 83 -85.77 43.35 0.69
CA ALA A 83 -86.39 42.15 0.08
C ALA A 83 -85.57 40.87 0.36
N LEU A 84 -84.23 40.95 0.30
CA LEU A 84 -83.34 39.85 0.69
C LEU A 84 -83.56 39.45 2.16
N ARG A 85 -83.57 40.43 3.09
CA ARG A 85 -83.82 40.19 4.52
C ARG A 85 -85.20 39.55 4.74
N ASN A 86 -86.25 40.03 4.07
CA ASN A 86 -87.59 39.47 4.21
C ASN A 86 -87.69 38.03 3.70
N GLN A 87 -87.08 37.70 2.55
CA GLN A 87 -87.08 36.34 2.01
C GLN A 87 -86.20 35.36 2.83
N ILE A 88 -85.24 35.87 3.59
CA ILE A 88 -84.47 35.08 4.55
C ILE A 88 -85.27 34.80 5.82
N ALA A 89 -85.94 35.81 6.39
CA ALA A 89 -86.72 35.67 7.63
C ALA A 89 -88.05 34.91 7.43
N ASN A 90 -88.82 35.28 6.40
CA ASN A 90 -90.22 34.88 6.22
C ASN A 90 -90.49 34.14 4.90
N GLY A 91 -89.48 33.99 4.03
CA GLY A 91 -89.63 33.36 2.72
C GLY A 91 -89.46 31.84 2.74
N THR A 92 -90.26 31.12 1.98
CA THR A 92 -90.20 29.65 1.82
C THR A 92 -89.25 29.18 0.70
N ALA A 93 -88.65 30.09 -0.06
CA ALA A 93 -87.82 29.77 -1.21
C ALA A 93 -86.49 29.07 -0.83
N ASP A 94 -86.20 27.93 -1.45
CA ASP A 94 -84.91 27.21 -1.35
C ASP A 94 -83.74 28.05 -1.84
N THR A 95 -83.98 28.85 -2.90
CA THR A 95 -82.95 29.67 -3.55
C THR A 95 -83.40 31.13 -3.64
N ILE A 96 -82.58 32.03 -3.12
CA ILE A 96 -82.74 33.47 -3.26
C ILE A 96 -81.70 33.96 -4.27
N ARG A 97 -82.13 34.34 -5.47
CA ARG A 97 -81.30 34.99 -6.47
C ARG A 97 -81.28 36.50 -6.24
N LEU A 98 -80.10 37.08 -6.18
CA LEU A 98 -79.96 38.52 -6.28
C LEU A 98 -80.13 38.95 -7.76
N ASN A 99 -80.38 40.24 -7.97
CA ASN A 99 -80.35 40.81 -9.30
C ASN A 99 -78.93 41.20 -9.69
N THR A 100 -78.55 40.91 -10.92
CA THR A 100 -77.26 41.26 -11.54
C THR A 100 -77.04 42.78 -11.46
N THR A 101 -75.76 43.19 -11.50
CA THR A 101 -75.27 44.59 -11.47
C THR A 101 -75.64 45.46 -10.25
N ARG A 102 -76.38 44.94 -9.25
CA ARG A 102 -76.79 45.73 -8.07
C ARG A 102 -75.82 45.66 -6.88
N LYS A 103 -75.66 46.79 -6.19
CA LYS A 103 -75.03 46.90 -4.86
C LYS A 103 -76.11 46.90 -3.78
N TYR A 104 -76.12 45.88 -2.93
CA TYR A 104 -77.09 45.71 -1.85
C TYR A 104 -76.55 46.37 -0.57
N THR A 105 -77.16 47.49 -0.16
CA THR A 105 -76.74 48.30 0.99
C THR A 105 -77.76 48.25 2.13
N GLY A 106 -77.28 48.45 3.37
CA GLY A 106 -78.10 48.46 4.58
C GLY A 106 -77.27 48.32 5.86
N SER A 107 -77.90 48.52 7.01
CA SER A 107 -77.25 48.53 8.34
C SER A 107 -77.70 47.40 9.28
N THR A 108 -78.83 46.75 9.02
CA THR A 108 -79.34 45.63 9.83
C THR A 108 -78.56 44.35 9.56
N THR A 109 -78.35 43.54 10.61
CA THR A 109 -77.73 42.20 10.53
C THR A 109 -78.64 41.21 9.81
N LEU A 110 -78.05 40.32 9.02
CA LEU A 110 -78.72 39.29 8.22
C LEU A 110 -78.58 37.91 8.88
N THR A 111 -79.53 37.56 9.75
CA THR A 111 -79.56 36.26 10.44
C THR A 111 -80.26 35.21 9.59
N ILE A 112 -79.59 34.08 9.31
CA ILE A 112 -80.05 32.99 8.46
C ILE A 112 -80.16 31.70 9.29
N SER A 113 -81.37 31.47 9.83
CA SER A 113 -81.71 30.30 10.66
C SER A 113 -82.49 29.21 9.93
N ARG A 114 -82.57 29.26 8.59
CA ARG A 114 -83.17 28.22 7.75
C ARG A 114 -82.22 27.81 6.62
N ASN A 115 -82.30 26.56 6.19
CA ASN A 115 -81.55 26.07 5.03
C ASN A 115 -81.92 26.90 3.78
N VAL A 116 -80.92 27.43 3.07
CA VAL A 116 -81.13 28.30 1.89
C VAL A 116 -79.88 28.41 1.02
N THR A 117 -80.07 28.58 -0.28
CA THR A 117 -79.01 29.01 -1.22
C THR A 117 -79.20 30.49 -1.58
N ILE A 118 -78.18 31.32 -1.39
CA ILE A 118 -78.12 32.69 -1.88
C ILE A 118 -77.22 32.72 -3.12
N ASP A 119 -77.79 33.04 -4.28
CA ASP A 119 -77.09 33.13 -5.56
C ASP A 119 -76.97 34.61 -5.97
N GLY A 120 -75.79 35.18 -5.72
CA GLY A 120 -75.51 36.60 -5.90
C GLY A 120 -75.49 37.06 -7.35
N ARG A 121 -75.30 36.16 -8.32
CA ARG A 121 -75.14 36.48 -9.75
C ARG A 121 -74.20 37.69 -10.00
N ASN A 122 -73.05 37.67 -9.34
CA ASN A 122 -71.99 38.69 -9.35
C ASN A 122 -72.38 40.08 -8.78
N ALA A 123 -73.45 40.14 -7.97
CA ALA A 123 -73.78 41.34 -7.19
C ALA A 123 -72.74 41.65 -6.08
N VAL A 124 -72.89 42.80 -5.44
CA VAL A 124 -72.06 43.23 -4.29
C VAL A 124 -72.95 43.45 -3.07
N LEU A 125 -72.73 42.69 -2.00
CA LEU A 125 -73.37 42.90 -0.71
C LEU A 125 -72.48 43.79 0.17
N ASN A 126 -72.94 45.02 0.44
CA ASN A 126 -72.20 46.08 1.10
C ASN A 126 -73.01 46.70 2.25
N THR A 127 -73.11 45.96 3.34
CA THR A 127 -73.82 46.36 4.56
C THR A 127 -72.84 46.71 5.68
N THR A 128 -73.26 47.57 6.62
CA THR A 128 -72.55 47.74 7.90
C THR A 128 -72.99 46.72 8.95
N GLY A 129 -74.19 46.14 8.79
CA GLY A 129 -74.66 44.98 9.55
C GLY A 129 -73.97 43.68 9.14
N LEU A 130 -73.89 42.73 10.08
CA LEU A 130 -73.22 41.43 9.93
C LEU A 130 -74.08 40.43 9.13
N ILE A 131 -73.51 39.26 8.80
CA ILE A 131 -74.28 38.07 8.38
C ILE A 131 -74.10 36.99 9.45
N THR A 132 -75.19 36.41 9.96
CA THR A 132 -75.16 35.37 10.99
C THR A 132 -75.76 34.07 10.45
N ILE A 133 -74.99 32.98 10.47
CA ILE A 133 -75.39 31.67 9.92
C ILE A 133 -75.67 30.68 11.06
N ASN A 134 -76.89 30.17 11.14
CA ASN A 134 -77.36 29.23 12.17
C ASN A 134 -77.93 27.92 11.58
N SER A 135 -77.67 27.64 10.32
CA SER A 135 -78.28 26.53 9.55
C SER A 135 -77.41 26.15 8.34
N ASN A 136 -77.89 25.27 7.45
CA ASN A 136 -77.15 24.86 6.25
C ASN A 136 -77.34 25.88 5.12
N VAL A 137 -76.35 26.77 4.94
CA VAL A 137 -76.44 27.90 4.01
C VAL A 137 -75.38 27.78 2.92
N THR A 138 -75.80 27.90 1.67
CA THR A 138 -74.88 28.07 0.53
C THR A 138 -74.94 29.50 0.04
N ILE A 139 -73.80 30.17 -0.11
CA ILE A 139 -73.70 31.49 -0.73
C ILE A 139 -72.76 31.40 -1.93
N LYS A 140 -73.23 31.82 -3.11
CA LYS A 140 -72.45 31.72 -4.35
C LYS A 140 -72.53 32.97 -5.22
N ASN A 141 -71.52 33.15 -6.08
CA ASN A 141 -71.46 34.22 -7.08
C ASN A 141 -71.63 35.62 -6.46
N LEU A 142 -70.91 35.95 -5.38
CA LEU A 142 -71.19 37.15 -4.56
C LEU A 142 -69.92 37.79 -4.00
N THR A 143 -69.78 39.11 -4.17
CA THR A 143 -68.82 39.92 -3.40
C THR A 143 -69.45 40.30 -2.06
N ILE A 144 -68.80 39.95 -0.96
CA ILE A 144 -69.32 40.11 0.41
C ILE A 144 -68.38 41.04 1.18
N ASN A 145 -68.86 42.26 1.44
CA ASN A 145 -68.17 43.26 2.26
C ASN A 145 -68.51 43.22 3.77
N PRO A 146 -69.68 42.77 4.27
CA PRO A 146 -69.83 42.55 5.71
C PRO A 146 -69.03 41.34 6.21
N ARG A 147 -68.86 41.26 7.53
CA ARG A 147 -68.28 40.09 8.23
C ARG A 147 -69.35 39.02 8.44
N ILE A 148 -68.98 37.77 8.20
CA ILE A 148 -69.81 36.59 8.47
C ILE A 148 -69.47 36.01 9.83
N ILE A 149 -70.49 35.71 10.62
CA ILE A 149 -70.40 34.88 11.84
C ILE A 149 -71.19 33.59 11.57
N VAL A 150 -70.61 32.44 11.90
CA VAL A 150 -71.27 31.13 11.82
C VAL A 150 -71.29 30.53 13.21
N SER A 151 -72.47 30.19 13.74
CA SER A 151 -72.60 29.53 15.05
C SER A 151 -72.22 28.04 14.96
N SER A 152 -72.13 27.36 16.11
CA SER A 152 -71.75 25.94 16.19
C SER A 152 -72.62 25.01 15.34
N ASN A 153 -73.90 25.38 15.15
CA ASN A 153 -74.89 24.61 14.40
C ASN A 153 -74.98 25.07 12.92
N GLY A 154 -74.22 26.10 12.54
CA GLY A 154 -74.18 26.62 11.17
C GLY A 154 -73.24 25.82 10.28
N ASN A 155 -73.71 25.51 9.07
CA ASN A 155 -72.91 24.85 8.03
C ASN A 155 -72.88 25.76 6.80
N LEU A 156 -71.78 26.49 6.60
CA LEU A 156 -71.63 27.46 5.52
C LEU A 156 -70.85 26.88 4.34
N THR A 157 -71.43 26.93 3.14
CA THR A 157 -70.71 26.68 1.89
C THR A 157 -70.60 27.97 1.07
N LEU A 158 -69.38 28.34 0.72
CA LEU A 158 -69.06 29.48 -0.16
C LEU A 158 -68.55 28.96 -1.50
N THR A 159 -69.10 29.47 -2.61
CA THR A 159 -68.68 29.06 -3.97
C THR A 159 -68.62 30.27 -4.90
N ASN A 160 -67.44 30.61 -5.44
CA ASN A 160 -67.25 31.83 -6.25
C ASN A 160 -67.67 33.10 -5.47
N THR A 161 -67.00 33.37 -4.35
CA THR A 161 -67.25 34.55 -3.51
C THR A 161 -65.99 35.37 -3.25
N THR A 162 -66.14 36.69 -3.13
CA THR A 162 -65.01 37.63 -2.94
C THR A 162 -65.14 38.38 -1.62
N HIS A 163 -64.09 38.30 -0.80
CA HIS A 163 -64.00 38.89 0.54
C HIS A 163 -62.80 39.82 0.61
N ALA A 164 -63.01 41.10 0.33
CA ALA A 164 -61.94 42.10 0.24
C ALA A 164 -61.92 43.11 1.39
N ASN A 165 -60.74 43.66 1.68
CA ASN A 165 -60.47 44.96 2.32
C ASN A 165 -61.08 45.20 3.73
N LYS A 166 -61.48 44.16 4.48
CA LYS A 166 -62.05 44.33 5.84
C LYS A 166 -60.94 44.62 6.84
N THR A 167 -61.15 45.59 7.74
CA THR A 167 -60.29 45.81 8.92
C THR A 167 -61.12 45.71 10.18
N ILE A 168 -60.66 44.94 11.17
CA ILE A 168 -61.33 44.78 12.47
C ILE A 168 -60.33 44.64 13.62
N THR A 169 -60.78 44.88 14.85
CA THR A 169 -59.99 44.75 16.08
C THR A 169 -60.06 43.36 16.74
N THR A 170 -60.74 42.39 16.11
CA THR A 170 -61.01 41.05 16.65
C THR A 170 -60.73 39.93 15.63
N ASN A 171 -60.90 38.67 16.02
CA ASN A 171 -60.58 37.52 15.17
C ASN A 171 -61.54 37.40 13.97
N GLY A 172 -61.06 36.95 12.80
CA GLY A 172 -61.96 36.59 11.67
C GLY A 172 -62.59 37.81 11.00
N ALA A 173 -61.83 38.61 10.25
CA ALA A 173 -62.36 39.87 9.69
C ALA A 173 -63.38 39.63 8.57
N ALA A 174 -63.17 38.62 7.71
CA ALA A 174 -64.20 38.19 6.75
C ALA A 174 -65.12 37.12 7.34
N ILE A 175 -64.57 36.09 8.01
CA ILE A 175 -65.35 34.99 8.59
C ILE A 175 -64.85 34.66 9.99
N TYR A 176 -65.78 34.57 10.94
CA TYR A 176 -65.60 33.96 12.25
C TYR A 176 -66.55 32.75 12.37
N ASN A 177 -66.01 31.53 12.42
CA ASN A 177 -66.79 30.30 12.27
C ASN A 177 -66.64 29.34 13.46
N LEU A 178 -67.76 28.95 14.06
CA LEU A 178 -67.82 27.94 15.12
C LEU A 178 -68.37 26.58 14.62
N GLY A 179 -69.01 26.56 13.45
CA GLY A 179 -69.60 25.36 12.82
C GLY A 179 -68.75 24.80 11.67
N LYS A 180 -69.37 24.24 10.62
CA LYS A 180 -68.64 23.69 9.45
C LYS A 180 -68.51 24.74 8.34
N LEU A 181 -67.33 24.82 7.73
CA LEU A 181 -67.05 25.76 6.63
C LEU A 181 -66.48 25.06 5.39
N THR A 182 -67.15 25.21 4.25
CA THR A 182 -66.68 24.74 2.94
C THR A 182 -66.46 25.94 2.02
N ILE A 183 -65.32 26.03 1.35
CA ILE A 183 -64.95 27.15 0.48
C ILE A 183 -64.47 26.61 -0.86
N ASN A 184 -65.11 27.04 -1.94
CA ASN A 184 -64.78 26.66 -3.31
C ASN A 184 -64.59 27.92 -4.17
N ASN A 185 -63.58 27.92 -5.05
CA ASN A 185 -63.39 28.93 -6.09
C ASN A 185 -63.44 30.40 -5.58
N SER A 186 -63.03 30.69 -4.34
CA SER A 186 -63.30 31.98 -3.66
C SER A 186 -62.02 32.76 -3.36
N ILE A 187 -62.15 34.08 -3.21
CA ILE A 187 -61.03 35.03 -3.06
C ILE A 187 -61.12 35.78 -1.73
N PHE A 188 -60.04 35.79 -0.96
CA PHE A 188 -59.89 36.52 0.30
C PHE A 188 -58.68 37.45 0.22
N THR A 189 -58.89 38.75 0.08
CA THR A 189 -57.81 39.71 -0.22
C THR A 189 -57.76 40.92 0.70
N ASN A 190 -56.56 41.34 1.11
CA ASN A 190 -56.29 42.52 1.94
C ASN A 190 -57.08 42.60 3.28
N ASN A 191 -57.54 41.48 3.84
CA ASN A 191 -58.27 41.51 5.12
C ASN A 191 -57.29 41.64 6.30
N LYS A 192 -57.64 42.44 7.30
CA LYS A 192 -56.78 42.85 8.41
C LYS A 192 -57.48 42.65 9.77
N ALA A 193 -56.77 42.00 10.69
CA ALA A 193 -57.18 41.86 12.10
C ALA A 193 -56.07 42.34 13.03
N THR A 194 -56.42 42.96 14.16
CA THR A 194 -55.46 43.20 15.27
C THR A 194 -55.31 41.99 16.21
N THR A 195 -55.81 40.83 15.78
CA THR A 195 -55.67 39.52 16.40
C THR A 195 -55.56 38.47 15.27
N SER A 196 -56.08 37.25 15.44
CA SER A 196 -55.80 36.10 14.58
C SER A 196 -56.83 35.90 13.45
N GLY A 197 -56.45 35.20 12.39
CA GLY A 197 -57.41 34.78 11.35
C GLY A 197 -57.95 35.94 10.53
N ALA A 198 -57.09 36.77 9.91
CA ALA A 198 -57.56 38.03 9.34
C ALA A 198 -58.54 37.86 8.17
N ALA A 199 -58.39 36.82 7.33
CA ALA A 199 -59.50 36.38 6.49
C ALA A 199 -60.48 35.49 7.29
N ILE A 200 -59.99 34.37 7.84
CA ILE A 200 -60.81 33.36 8.51
C ILE A 200 -60.25 33.02 9.90
N TYR A 201 -61.10 33.10 10.91
CA TYR A 201 -60.91 32.43 12.19
C TYR A 201 -61.96 31.33 12.33
N THR A 202 -61.55 30.12 12.71
CA THR A 202 -62.49 28.99 12.89
C THR A 202 -62.10 28.06 14.04
N THR A 203 -63.09 27.51 14.73
CA THR A 203 -62.89 26.38 15.67
C THR A 203 -63.42 25.05 15.13
N GLY A 204 -64.39 25.08 14.22
CA GLY A 204 -64.90 23.91 13.52
C GLY A 204 -64.11 23.56 12.25
N ASN A 205 -64.42 22.39 11.69
CA ASN A 205 -63.71 21.82 10.54
C ASN A 205 -63.93 22.64 9.25
N ILE A 206 -62.87 22.76 8.45
CA ILE A 206 -62.85 23.60 7.24
C ILE A 206 -62.26 22.87 6.02
N THR A 207 -62.95 22.97 4.88
CA THR A 207 -62.49 22.45 3.58
C THR A 207 -62.36 23.59 2.57
N ILE A 208 -61.21 23.67 1.89
CA ILE A 208 -60.89 24.73 0.93
C ILE A 208 -60.45 24.10 -0.40
N ASN A 209 -61.12 24.46 -1.49
CA ASN A 209 -60.82 24.00 -2.84
C ASN A 209 -60.65 25.19 -3.79
N ASN A 210 -59.66 25.15 -4.67
CA ASN A 210 -59.47 26.08 -5.80
C ASN A 210 -59.52 27.58 -5.41
N SER A 211 -59.09 27.95 -4.20
CA SER A 211 -59.34 29.29 -3.61
C SER A 211 -58.06 30.06 -3.32
N THR A 212 -58.17 31.39 -3.27
CA THR A 212 -57.02 32.32 -3.23
C THR A 212 -57.05 33.25 -2.03
N PHE A 213 -55.95 33.31 -1.27
CA PHE A 213 -55.78 34.14 -0.07
C PHE A 213 -54.56 35.06 -0.24
N THR A 214 -54.79 36.36 -0.42
CA THR A 214 -53.74 37.32 -0.80
C THR A 214 -53.65 38.51 0.15
N ASN A 215 -52.43 38.92 0.52
CA ASN A 215 -52.14 40.13 1.32
C ASN A 215 -52.87 40.23 2.69
N ASN A 216 -53.41 39.14 3.25
CA ASN A 216 -54.15 39.22 4.51
C ASN A 216 -53.16 39.41 5.69
N LYS A 217 -53.53 40.23 6.69
CA LYS A 217 -52.61 40.70 7.75
C LYS A 217 -53.18 40.56 9.16
N ALA A 218 -52.50 39.79 10.00
CA ALA A 218 -52.78 39.64 11.43
C ALA A 218 -51.67 40.29 12.26
N THR A 219 -52.01 40.83 13.45
CA THR A 219 -51.00 41.21 14.47
C THR A 219 -50.82 40.15 15.56
N THR A 220 -51.37 38.95 15.35
CA THR A 220 -50.95 37.71 16.01
C THR A 220 -50.67 36.65 14.94
N SER A 221 -51.45 35.57 14.87
CA SER A 221 -51.17 34.35 14.09
C SER A 221 -52.24 34.06 13.02
N GLY A 222 -51.88 33.33 11.97
CA GLY A 222 -52.84 32.84 10.97
C GLY A 222 -53.45 33.96 10.13
N ALA A 223 -52.64 34.71 9.38
CA ALA A 223 -53.14 35.95 8.75
C ALA A 223 -54.17 35.68 7.63
N ALA A 224 -54.04 34.61 6.85
CA ALA A 224 -55.18 34.11 6.09
C ALA A 224 -56.11 33.28 7.01
N ILE A 225 -55.61 32.22 7.64
CA ILE A 225 -56.42 31.27 8.41
C ILE A 225 -55.82 31.02 9.80
N TYR A 226 -56.65 31.15 10.83
CA TYR A 226 -56.44 30.55 12.15
C TYR A 226 -57.48 29.47 12.39
N THR A 227 -57.07 28.22 12.68
CA THR A 227 -58.01 27.12 12.94
C THR A 227 -57.59 26.17 14.06
N THR A 228 -58.48 25.91 15.02
CA THR A 228 -58.31 24.77 15.96
C THR A 228 -58.95 23.48 15.46
N GLY A 229 -59.89 23.57 14.52
CA GLY A 229 -60.50 22.43 13.82
C GLY A 229 -59.62 21.90 12.69
N ASN A 230 -59.95 20.69 12.20
CA ASN A 230 -59.21 20.05 11.11
C ASN A 230 -59.43 20.80 9.79
N ILE A 231 -58.38 20.88 8.96
CA ILE A 231 -58.37 21.63 7.71
C ILE A 231 -57.87 20.79 6.53
N THR A 232 -58.64 20.81 5.44
CA THR A 232 -58.25 20.21 4.15
C THR A 232 -58.17 21.29 3.07
N ILE A 233 -57.06 21.32 2.33
CA ILE A 233 -56.77 22.31 1.30
C ILE A 233 -56.38 21.60 0.01
N ASN A 234 -57.09 21.90 -1.08
CA ASN A 234 -56.82 21.36 -2.41
C ASN A 234 -56.70 22.50 -3.43
N ASN A 235 -55.74 22.40 -4.35
CA ASN A 235 -55.59 23.28 -5.53
C ASN A 235 -55.61 24.80 -5.21
N SER A 236 -55.15 25.23 -4.03
CA SER A 236 -55.40 26.59 -3.51
C SER A 236 -54.10 27.39 -3.33
N THR A 237 -54.23 28.72 -3.32
CA THR A 237 -53.08 29.65 -3.39
C THR A 237 -53.07 30.64 -2.24
N PHE A 238 -51.94 30.75 -1.54
CA PHE A 238 -51.72 31.67 -0.42
C PHE A 238 -50.51 32.57 -0.72
N THR A 239 -50.74 33.87 -0.88
CA THR A 239 -49.70 34.81 -1.35
C THR A 239 -49.59 36.06 -0.49
N ASN A 240 -48.37 36.49 -0.14
CA ASN A 240 -48.08 37.73 0.59
C ASN A 240 -48.79 37.90 1.96
N ASN A 241 -49.31 36.82 2.56
CA ASN A 241 -49.99 36.94 3.86
C ASN A 241 -48.96 37.19 4.97
N LYS A 242 -49.28 38.06 5.94
CA LYS A 242 -48.32 38.52 6.96
C LYS A 242 -48.89 38.47 8.38
N ALA A 243 -48.28 37.66 9.22
CA ALA A 243 -48.54 37.57 10.65
C ALA A 243 -47.32 38.08 11.44
N THR A 244 -47.51 38.55 12.67
CA THR A 244 -46.41 39.04 13.53
C THR A 244 -45.97 38.06 14.61
N THR A 245 -46.67 36.93 14.79
CA THR A 245 -46.21 35.82 15.63
C THR A 245 -45.96 34.55 14.82
N SER A 246 -47.01 33.90 14.29
CA SER A 246 -46.87 32.57 13.68
C SER A 246 -47.83 32.30 12.51
N GLY A 247 -47.38 31.53 11.52
CA GLY A 247 -48.25 30.96 10.48
C GLY A 247 -48.90 32.01 9.60
N ALA A 248 -48.15 32.66 8.71
CA ALA A 248 -48.70 33.84 8.02
C ALA A 248 -49.83 33.50 7.04
N ALA A 249 -49.73 32.38 6.32
CA ALA A 249 -50.90 31.82 5.66
C ALA A 249 -51.80 31.11 6.70
N ILE A 250 -51.26 30.11 7.41
CA ILE A 250 -52.05 29.23 8.27
C ILE A 250 -51.39 29.06 9.65
N TYR A 251 -52.15 29.31 10.70
CA TYR A 251 -51.87 28.80 12.05
C TYR A 251 -52.92 27.76 12.44
N THR A 252 -52.48 26.61 12.97
CA THR A 252 -53.42 25.60 13.47
C THR A 252 -52.89 24.72 14.62
N THR A 253 -53.83 24.10 15.33
CA THR A 253 -53.65 23.05 16.35
C THR A 253 -54.41 21.75 16.03
N GLY A 254 -55.01 21.66 14.83
CA GLY A 254 -55.77 20.51 14.34
C GLY A 254 -55.07 19.83 13.16
N ASN A 255 -55.56 18.68 12.71
CA ASN A 255 -54.94 17.96 11.60
C ASN A 255 -55.11 18.76 10.29
N ILE A 256 -54.04 18.83 9.50
CA ILE A 256 -53.96 19.60 8.26
C ILE A 256 -53.48 18.74 7.10
N THR A 257 -54.30 18.66 6.05
CA THR A 257 -53.98 18.00 4.78
C THR A 257 -53.96 19.02 3.64
N ILE A 258 -52.87 19.02 2.87
CA ILE A 258 -52.64 19.96 1.76
C ILE A 258 -52.27 19.16 0.51
N ASN A 259 -53.03 19.35 -0.56
CA ASN A 259 -52.78 18.75 -1.86
C ASN A 259 -52.70 19.85 -2.94
N ASN A 260 -51.78 19.70 -3.90
CA ASN A 260 -51.72 20.50 -5.14
C ASN A 260 -51.72 22.04 -4.92
N SER A 261 -51.21 22.55 -3.80
CA SER A 261 -51.43 23.93 -3.36
C SER A 261 -50.14 24.76 -3.31
N THR A 262 -50.26 26.08 -3.46
CA THR A 262 -49.12 27.00 -3.59
C THR A 262 -49.08 28.04 -2.47
N PHE A 263 -47.92 28.21 -1.85
CA PHE A 263 -47.66 29.17 -0.79
C PHE A 263 -46.47 30.06 -1.16
N THR A 264 -46.73 31.33 -1.49
CA THR A 264 -45.72 32.26 -2.03
C THR A 264 -45.54 33.51 -1.18
N ASN A 265 -44.30 33.83 -0.79
CA ASN A 265 -43.93 35.08 -0.13
C ASN A 265 -44.73 35.41 1.14
N ASN A 266 -45.14 34.39 1.89
CA ASN A 266 -45.81 34.56 3.19
C ASN A 266 -44.76 34.77 4.30
N ASN A 267 -45.05 35.64 5.28
CA ASN A 267 -44.06 36.09 6.26
C ASN A 267 -44.58 36.12 7.71
N ALA A 268 -43.97 35.34 8.61
CA ALA A 268 -44.18 35.37 10.06
C ALA A 268 -42.96 34.81 10.82
N PRO A 269 -42.65 35.27 12.04
CA PRO A 269 -41.48 34.78 12.80
C PRO A 269 -41.39 33.26 12.96
N SER A 270 -42.50 32.55 13.13
CA SER A 270 -42.52 31.08 13.17
C SER A 270 -43.50 30.50 12.15
N GLY A 271 -43.01 29.80 11.14
CA GLY A 271 -43.85 29.24 10.06
C GLY A 271 -44.29 30.32 9.08
N GLY A 272 -43.39 30.72 8.17
CA GLY A 272 -43.63 31.86 7.28
C GLY A 272 -44.86 31.65 6.39
N ALA A 273 -45.10 30.42 5.92
CA ALA A 273 -46.42 30.03 5.41
C ALA A 273 -47.27 29.37 6.51
N ILE A 274 -46.79 28.28 7.12
CA ILE A 274 -47.60 27.39 7.97
C ILE A 274 -46.94 27.19 9.33
N HIS A 275 -47.71 27.37 10.39
CA HIS A 275 -47.35 26.97 11.74
C HIS A 275 -48.38 25.97 12.30
N LEU A 276 -47.91 24.78 12.68
CA LEU A 276 -48.72 23.74 13.30
C LEU A 276 -48.18 23.41 14.69
N ASN A 277 -48.96 23.72 15.72
CA ASN A 277 -48.55 23.57 17.12
C ASN A 277 -48.84 22.15 17.68
N ASN A 278 -49.87 21.49 17.15
CA ASN A 278 -50.27 20.11 17.48
C ASN A 278 -51.10 19.53 16.32
N GLY A 279 -51.14 18.20 16.18
CA GLY A 279 -51.86 17.50 15.11
C GLY A 279 -50.95 17.02 13.98
N THR A 280 -51.50 16.29 13.01
CA THR A 280 -50.75 15.72 11.89
C THR A 280 -50.69 16.69 10.70
N LEU A 281 -49.50 16.86 10.10
CA LEU A 281 -49.31 17.58 8.85
C LEU A 281 -49.05 16.61 7.69
N THR A 282 -49.93 16.61 6.69
CA THR A 282 -49.73 15.92 5.42
C THR A 282 -49.68 16.94 4.29
N VAL A 283 -48.57 16.98 3.55
CA VAL A 283 -48.35 17.85 2.39
C VAL A 283 -48.02 16.99 1.18
N LYS A 284 -48.78 17.16 0.09
CA LYS A 284 -48.64 16.41 -1.16
C LYS A 284 -48.64 17.35 -2.37
N ASN A 285 -47.81 17.08 -3.38
CA ASN A 285 -47.88 17.71 -4.71
C ASN A 285 -47.84 19.26 -4.68
N SER A 286 -47.23 19.88 -3.66
CA SER A 286 -47.41 21.30 -3.35
C SER A 286 -46.13 22.13 -3.54
N LEU A 287 -46.28 23.45 -3.61
CA LEU A 287 -45.19 24.40 -3.86
C LEU A 287 -45.09 25.46 -2.76
N PHE A 288 -43.90 25.62 -2.19
CA PHE A 288 -43.59 26.64 -1.19
C PHE A 288 -42.44 27.52 -1.67
N THR A 289 -42.72 28.78 -2.02
CA THR A 289 -41.79 29.68 -2.68
C THR A 289 -41.59 30.99 -1.91
N LYS A 290 -40.33 31.38 -1.64
CA LYS A 290 -39.98 32.69 -1.06
C LYS A 290 -40.62 33.02 0.31
N ASN A 291 -41.09 32.04 1.06
CA ASN A 291 -41.68 32.27 2.38
C ASN A 291 -40.56 32.56 3.40
N ASN A 292 -40.84 33.44 4.37
CA ASN A 292 -39.81 34.01 5.26
C ASN A 292 -40.20 33.93 6.74
N ALA A 293 -39.26 33.49 7.58
CA ALA A 293 -39.45 33.37 9.03
C ALA A 293 -38.15 33.60 9.82
N THR A 294 -38.22 33.47 11.15
CA THR A 294 -37.06 33.15 12.00
C THR A 294 -36.87 31.64 12.07
N SER A 295 -37.95 30.89 12.30
CA SER A 295 -37.94 29.42 12.33
C SER A 295 -39.01 28.85 11.39
N GLY A 296 -38.64 27.94 10.48
CA GLY A 296 -39.59 27.35 9.54
C GLY A 296 -40.02 28.34 8.46
N GLY A 297 -39.12 28.67 7.53
CA GLY A 297 -39.35 29.72 6.52
C GLY A 297 -40.62 29.48 5.70
N ALA A 298 -40.87 28.24 5.27
CA ALA A 298 -42.19 27.81 4.83
C ALA A 298 -42.99 27.16 5.97
N ILE A 299 -42.49 26.09 6.60
CA ILE A 299 -43.25 25.26 7.56
C ILE A 299 -42.53 25.17 8.91
N HIS A 300 -43.28 25.43 10.00
CA HIS A 300 -42.85 25.21 11.38
C HIS A 300 -43.77 24.25 12.11
N PHE A 301 -43.22 23.16 12.67
CA PHE A 301 -43.98 22.03 13.19
C PHE A 301 -43.54 21.58 14.60
N ASN A 302 -44.44 21.66 15.58
CA ASN A 302 -44.12 21.42 17.00
C ASN A 302 -44.47 20.02 17.52
N ASN A 303 -45.68 19.50 17.23
CA ASN A 303 -46.16 18.23 17.78
C ASN A 303 -47.08 17.47 16.80
N GLY A 304 -46.98 16.14 16.81
CA GLY A 304 -47.73 15.21 15.94
C GLY A 304 -46.79 14.45 14.99
N ASN A 305 -47.35 13.96 13.88
CA ASN A 305 -46.60 13.32 12.78
C ASN A 305 -46.51 14.25 11.55
N LEU A 306 -45.40 14.17 10.82
CA LEU A 306 -45.18 14.89 9.56
C LEU A 306 -45.01 13.94 8.37
N THR A 307 -45.77 14.18 7.30
CA THR A 307 -45.60 13.53 6.00
C THR A 307 -45.50 14.59 4.90
N VAL A 308 -44.36 14.62 4.21
CA VAL A 308 -44.13 15.46 3.02
C VAL A 308 -43.87 14.54 1.83
N TYR A 309 -44.65 14.70 0.76
CA TYR A 309 -44.58 13.86 -0.44
C TYR A 309 -44.63 14.71 -1.70
N ASN A 310 -43.75 14.45 -2.67
CA ASN A 310 -43.78 15.10 -4.00
C ASN A 310 -43.96 16.63 -3.94
N THR A 311 -43.22 17.30 -3.04
CA THR A 311 -43.44 18.72 -2.71
C THR A 311 -42.16 19.52 -2.90
N THR A 312 -42.27 20.71 -3.49
CA THR A 312 -41.15 21.58 -3.84
C THR A 312 -41.07 22.78 -2.91
N PHE A 313 -39.88 23.02 -2.34
CA PHE A 313 -39.56 24.18 -1.51
C PHE A 313 -38.42 24.96 -2.15
N THR A 314 -38.66 26.22 -2.53
CA THR A 314 -37.62 27.02 -3.20
C THR A 314 -37.55 28.49 -2.76
N TYR A 315 -36.33 29.02 -2.65
CA TYR A 315 -36.03 30.39 -2.23
C TYR A 315 -36.62 30.80 -0.86
N ASN A 316 -37.02 29.85 -0.01
CA ASN A 316 -37.51 30.18 1.33
C ASN A 316 -36.33 30.58 2.23
N ASN A 317 -36.58 31.46 3.21
CA ASN A 317 -35.55 32.06 4.06
C ASN A 317 -35.90 31.96 5.55
N ALA A 318 -34.93 31.61 6.40
CA ALA A 318 -35.11 31.59 7.85
C ALA A 318 -33.79 31.84 8.61
N THR A 319 -33.83 31.94 9.94
CA THR A 319 -32.64 31.68 10.78
C THR A 319 -32.39 30.18 10.88
N SER A 320 -33.45 29.38 11.04
CA SER A 320 -33.38 27.92 11.11
C SER A 320 -34.48 27.25 10.29
N GLY A 321 -34.13 26.26 9.46
CA GLY A 321 -35.11 25.43 8.73
C GLY A 321 -35.90 26.22 7.70
N ALA A 322 -35.28 26.69 6.61
CA ALA A 322 -35.96 27.64 5.74
C ALA A 322 -37.07 27.02 4.88
N ALA A 323 -36.97 25.75 4.49
CA ALA A 323 -38.14 25.02 4.03
C ALA A 323 -38.94 24.47 5.24
N LEU A 324 -38.27 23.74 6.14
CA LEU A 324 -38.93 22.99 7.21
C LEU A 324 -38.16 23.10 8.54
N PHE A 325 -38.88 23.41 9.61
CA PHE A 325 -38.44 23.21 11.00
C PHE A 325 -39.37 22.18 11.68
N THR A 326 -38.82 21.11 12.27
CA THR A 326 -39.60 20.10 13.01
C THR A 326 -39.02 19.71 14.36
N TYR A 327 -39.91 19.53 15.35
CA TYR A 327 -39.65 19.02 16.70
C TYR A 327 -40.07 17.54 16.91
N ARG A 328 -40.57 16.86 15.88
CA ARG A 328 -41.06 15.47 15.93
C ARG A 328 -40.63 14.66 14.71
N ASN A 329 -40.89 13.36 14.77
CA ASN A 329 -40.57 12.43 13.70
C ASN A 329 -41.38 12.73 12.45
N GLY A 330 -40.77 12.53 11.29
CA GLY A 330 -41.39 12.79 10.00
C GLY A 330 -40.74 12.05 8.84
N THR A 331 -41.52 11.90 7.77
CA THR A 331 -41.12 11.23 6.54
C THR A 331 -41.19 12.21 5.38
N ILE A 332 -40.09 12.36 4.65
CA ILE A 332 -39.94 13.27 3.51
C ILE A 332 -39.57 12.43 2.30
N ASN A 333 -40.51 12.30 1.37
CA ASN A 333 -40.43 11.42 0.21
C ASN A 333 -40.57 12.20 -1.10
N ASN A 334 -39.83 11.82 -2.13
CA ASN A 334 -40.00 12.31 -3.51
C ASN A 334 -39.94 13.85 -3.63
N SER A 335 -39.27 14.55 -2.71
CA SER A 335 -39.44 16.00 -2.50
C SER A 335 -38.17 16.81 -2.78
N THR A 336 -38.34 18.08 -3.14
CA THR A 336 -37.30 18.87 -3.81
C THR A 336 -37.07 20.22 -3.12
N PHE A 337 -35.82 20.53 -2.81
CA PHE A 337 -35.40 21.71 -2.04
C PHE A 337 -34.33 22.50 -2.81
N ILE A 338 -34.68 23.67 -3.33
CA ILE A 338 -33.85 24.43 -4.28
C ILE A 338 -33.60 25.88 -3.80
N ASN A 339 -32.34 26.30 -3.70
CA ASN A 339 -31.94 27.68 -3.36
C ASN A 339 -32.54 28.22 -2.03
N ASN A 340 -32.79 27.37 -1.02
CA ASN A 340 -33.28 27.85 0.30
C ASN A 340 -32.10 28.31 1.17
N THR A 341 -32.32 29.31 2.03
CA THR A 341 -31.24 30.01 2.77
C THR A 341 -31.52 30.09 4.26
N ALA A 342 -30.55 29.74 5.11
CA ALA A 342 -30.67 29.90 6.56
C ALA A 342 -29.35 30.22 7.28
N THR A 343 -29.41 30.43 8.59
CA THR A 343 -28.21 30.27 9.44
C THR A 343 -27.86 28.80 9.60
N ASN A 344 -28.85 27.96 9.94
CA ASN A 344 -28.67 26.51 10.14
C ASN A 344 -29.81 25.70 9.49
N GLY A 345 -29.47 24.58 8.82
CA GLY A 345 -30.45 23.69 8.18
C GLY A 345 -31.24 24.38 7.07
N ALA A 346 -30.61 24.79 5.96
CA ALA A 346 -31.26 25.72 5.03
C ALA A 346 -32.43 25.11 4.26
N ALA A 347 -32.46 23.80 4.00
CA ALA A 347 -33.70 23.12 3.70
C ALA A 347 -34.41 22.70 5.01
N ILE A 348 -33.80 21.79 5.78
CA ILE A 348 -34.43 21.12 6.92
C ILE A 348 -33.65 21.36 8.21
N TYR A 349 -34.35 21.78 9.27
CA TYR A 349 -33.87 21.79 10.64
C TYR A 349 -34.73 20.85 11.49
N ASN A 350 -34.11 19.85 12.13
CA ASN A 350 -34.82 18.77 12.80
C ASN A 350 -34.28 18.49 14.21
N ARG A 351 -35.20 18.34 15.18
CA ARG A 351 -34.89 18.03 16.59
C ARG A 351 -35.32 16.62 17.04
N ARG A 352 -35.79 15.75 16.15
CA ARG A 352 -36.17 14.33 16.40
C ARG A 352 -35.82 13.42 15.21
N THR A 353 -36.40 12.23 15.08
CA THR A 353 -35.95 11.22 14.09
C THR A 353 -36.69 11.37 12.76
N ASN A 354 -35.99 11.74 11.68
CA ASN A 354 -36.57 11.82 10.34
C ASN A 354 -36.07 10.71 9.41
N THR A 355 -36.90 10.36 8.42
CA THR A 355 -36.48 9.64 7.22
C THR A 355 -36.63 10.54 6.00
N VAL A 356 -35.57 10.65 5.20
CA VAL A 356 -35.55 11.34 3.91
C VAL A 356 -35.29 10.30 2.83
N ASN A 357 -36.25 10.09 1.92
CA ASN A 357 -36.13 9.12 0.85
C ASN A 357 -36.39 9.76 -0.52
N ASN A 358 -35.62 9.37 -1.54
CA ASN A 358 -35.80 9.77 -2.94
C ASN A 358 -36.00 11.29 -3.10
N SER A 359 -35.18 12.10 -2.42
CA SER A 359 -35.38 13.55 -2.29
C SER A 359 -34.13 14.33 -2.67
N THR A 360 -34.32 15.54 -3.21
CA THR A 360 -33.27 16.29 -3.94
C THR A 360 -33.04 17.67 -3.33
N PHE A 361 -31.78 18.00 -3.05
CA PHE A 361 -31.34 19.22 -2.37
C PHE A 361 -30.28 19.94 -3.22
N ILE A 362 -30.67 21.04 -3.87
CA ILE A 362 -29.83 21.79 -4.82
C ILE A 362 -29.58 23.22 -4.32
N ASN A 363 -28.31 23.66 -4.30
CA ASN A 363 -27.88 25.04 -4.00
C ASN A 363 -28.38 25.62 -2.65
N ASN A 364 -28.76 24.79 -1.67
CA ASN A 364 -29.24 25.30 -0.38
C ASN A 364 -28.05 25.81 0.45
N THR A 365 -28.21 26.97 1.09
CA THR A 365 -27.09 27.73 1.68
C THR A 365 -27.36 28.03 3.15
N ALA A 366 -26.59 27.37 4.04
CA ALA A 366 -26.50 27.75 5.45
C ALA A 366 -25.34 28.73 5.65
N LYS A 367 -25.48 29.68 6.58
CA LYS A 367 -24.34 30.47 7.07
C LYS A 367 -23.38 29.60 7.89
N GLU A 368 -23.92 28.73 8.75
CA GLU A 368 -23.18 28.02 9.78
C GLU A 368 -23.20 26.51 9.54
N LEU A 369 -24.28 25.79 9.88
CA LEU A 369 -24.30 24.32 9.89
C LEU A 369 -25.46 23.74 9.06
N GLY A 370 -25.17 22.73 8.23
CA GLY A 370 -26.20 21.97 7.49
C GLY A 370 -26.80 22.77 6.33
N GLY A 371 -26.05 22.93 5.24
CA GLY A 371 -26.49 23.67 4.05
C GLY A 371 -27.76 23.10 3.43
N ALA A 372 -27.98 21.78 3.46
CA ALA A 372 -29.30 21.19 3.25
C ALA A 372 -29.99 20.84 4.58
N ILE A 373 -29.38 19.99 5.41
CA ILE A 373 -30.01 19.37 6.58
C ILE A 373 -29.17 19.61 7.84
N TYR A 374 -29.84 20.03 8.93
CA TYR A 374 -29.30 20.09 10.28
C TYR A 374 -30.14 19.24 11.24
N ASN A 375 -29.54 18.27 11.92
CA ASN A 375 -30.25 17.19 12.62
C ASN A 375 -29.65 16.85 13.99
N TYR A 376 -30.47 16.88 15.05
CA TYR A 376 -30.00 16.61 16.43
C TYR A 376 -29.99 15.14 16.86
N GLU A 377 -30.68 14.25 16.16
CA GLU A 377 -30.99 12.90 16.65
C GLU A 377 -30.57 11.86 15.58
N VAL A 378 -31.27 10.74 15.46
CA VAL A 378 -31.05 9.79 14.36
C VAL A 378 -31.65 10.35 13.06
N ILE A 379 -30.99 10.14 11.92
CA ILE A 379 -31.57 10.38 10.59
C ILE A 379 -31.18 9.29 9.61
N LYS A 380 -32.16 8.84 8.81
CA LYS A 380 -31.95 7.94 7.68
C LYS A 380 -32.17 8.68 6.36
N VAL A 381 -31.22 8.55 5.46
CA VAL A 381 -31.21 9.17 4.12
C VAL A 381 -31.04 8.07 3.08
N THR A 382 -31.99 7.93 2.17
CA THR A 382 -31.99 6.89 1.13
C THR A 382 -32.33 7.45 -0.24
N GLN A 383 -31.74 6.93 -1.31
CA GLN A 383 -32.09 7.29 -2.71
C GLN A 383 -32.00 8.80 -3.01
N SER A 384 -31.24 9.57 -2.23
CA SER A 384 -31.36 11.03 -2.16
C SER A 384 -30.12 11.75 -2.70
N THR A 385 -30.31 12.96 -3.21
CA THR A 385 -29.31 13.68 -4.01
C THR A 385 -29.05 15.08 -3.47
N PHE A 386 -27.77 15.42 -3.23
CA PHE A 386 -27.33 16.68 -2.63
C PHE A 386 -26.28 17.35 -3.54
N ILE A 387 -26.66 18.43 -4.21
CA ILE A 387 -25.86 19.12 -5.24
C ILE A 387 -25.60 20.57 -4.87
N ASN A 388 -24.34 21.01 -4.95
CA ASN A 388 -23.89 22.41 -4.80
C ASN A 388 -24.34 23.12 -3.49
N ASN A 389 -24.68 22.39 -2.42
CA ASN A 389 -25.10 23.03 -1.18
C ASN A 389 -23.88 23.69 -0.48
N ILE A 390 -24.12 24.69 0.37
CA ILE A 390 -23.06 25.55 0.97
C ILE A 390 -23.29 25.71 2.48
N ALA A 391 -22.23 25.64 3.29
CA ALA A 391 -22.26 25.91 4.73
C ALA A 391 -20.88 26.35 5.27
N SER A 392 -20.80 26.67 6.57
CA SER A 392 -19.49 26.70 7.26
C SER A 392 -19.03 25.29 7.62
N ASN A 393 -19.91 24.42 8.14
CA ASN A 393 -19.65 22.98 8.27
C ASN A 393 -20.86 22.18 7.76
N ALA A 394 -20.62 21.04 7.11
CA ALA A 394 -21.64 20.26 6.41
C ALA A 394 -22.52 21.08 5.47
N ALA A 395 -22.07 21.22 4.23
CA ALA A 395 -22.88 21.79 3.18
C ALA A 395 -24.09 20.90 2.84
N ALA A 396 -24.00 19.57 2.92
CA ALA A 396 -25.21 18.72 2.86
C ALA A 396 -25.82 18.44 4.25
N ILE A 397 -25.22 17.59 5.09
CA ILE A 397 -25.86 17.05 6.31
C ILE A 397 -24.99 17.26 7.56
N TYR A 398 -25.46 18.08 8.50
CA TYR A 398 -24.90 18.17 9.85
C TYR A 398 -25.72 17.30 10.82
N ASN A 399 -25.08 16.36 11.51
CA ASN A 399 -25.76 15.41 12.40
C ASN A 399 -25.06 15.26 13.76
N TYR A 400 -25.86 14.98 14.81
CA TYR A 400 -25.37 14.83 16.19
C TYR A 400 -25.33 13.37 16.69
N VAL A 401 -26.29 12.51 16.31
CA VAL A 401 -26.35 11.10 16.76
C VAL A 401 -26.11 10.17 15.57
N ASN A 402 -26.89 9.12 15.35
CA ASN A 402 -26.58 8.13 14.33
C ASN A 402 -27.07 8.57 12.95
N LEU A 403 -26.22 8.43 11.94
CA LEU A 403 -26.51 8.74 10.55
C LEU A 403 -26.45 7.47 9.72
N THR A 404 -27.51 7.20 8.95
CA THR A 404 -27.51 6.15 7.93
C THR A 404 -27.75 6.77 6.56
N VAL A 405 -26.84 6.52 5.62
CA VAL A 405 -26.93 6.94 4.22
C VAL A 405 -26.83 5.70 3.33
N THR A 406 -27.80 5.49 2.44
CA THR A 406 -27.77 4.35 1.51
C THR A 406 -28.20 4.79 0.11
N ASN A 407 -27.53 4.31 -0.93
CA ASN A 407 -27.87 4.60 -2.33
C ASN A 407 -28.10 6.10 -2.57
N SER A 408 -27.16 6.97 -2.18
CA SER A 408 -27.34 8.43 -2.18
C SER A 408 -26.12 9.16 -2.72
N THR A 409 -26.34 10.32 -3.32
CA THR A 409 -25.32 11.04 -4.12
C THR A 409 -25.07 12.45 -3.58
N PHE A 410 -23.79 12.80 -3.39
CA PHE A 410 -23.33 14.08 -2.87
C PHE A 410 -22.31 14.70 -3.83
N THR A 411 -22.69 15.77 -4.52
CA THR A 411 -21.89 16.37 -5.60
C THR A 411 -21.63 17.87 -5.37
N ASN A 412 -20.38 18.31 -5.50
CA ASN A 412 -19.95 19.72 -5.42
C ASN A 412 -20.31 20.46 -4.11
N ASN A 413 -20.66 19.77 -3.01
CA ASN A 413 -21.04 20.42 -1.76
C ASN A 413 -19.81 21.09 -1.12
N THR A 414 -19.93 22.35 -0.70
CA THR A 414 -18.78 23.20 -0.34
C THR A 414 -18.90 23.77 1.09
N ALA A 415 -17.94 23.48 1.95
CA ALA A 415 -17.87 23.99 3.32
C ALA A 415 -16.64 24.90 3.54
N SER A 416 -16.84 26.02 4.26
CA SER A 416 -15.77 26.96 4.62
C SER A 416 -14.96 26.55 5.85
N ASN A 417 -15.24 25.37 6.43
CA ASN A 417 -14.41 24.66 7.40
C ASN A 417 -14.40 23.15 7.08
N ASP A 418 -15.19 22.34 7.79
CA ASP A 418 -15.07 20.87 7.84
C ASP A 418 -16.33 20.13 7.33
N GLY A 419 -16.15 18.90 6.80
CA GLY A 419 -17.24 17.94 6.57
C GLY A 419 -18.15 18.25 5.39
N ALA A 420 -17.65 18.59 4.20
CA ALA A 420 -18.44 19.38 3.24
C ALA A 420 -19.70 18.70 2.67
N ALA A 421 -19.70 17.38 2.42
CA ALA A 421 -20.99 16.69 2.31
C ALA A 421 -21.56 16.40 3.70
N VAL A 422 -20.86 15.61 4.52
CA VAL A 422 -21.35 15.11 5.81
C VAL A 422 -20.42 15.51 6.96
N TYR A 423 -21.02 16.03 8.04
CA TYR A 423 -20.39 16.13 9.36
C TYR A 423 -21.26 15.37 10.37
N ASN A 424 -20.75 14.32 11.01
CA ASN A 424 -21.45 13.61 12.07
C ASN A 424 -20.64 13.53 13.37
N ARG A 425 -21.33 13.57 14.52
CA ARG A 425 -20.71 13.48 15.85
C ARG A 425 -20.78 12.10 16.48
N ALA A 426 -21.72 11.24 16.08
CA ALA A 426 -21.79 9.84 16.53
C ALA A 426 -21.70 8.86 15.34
N ASN A 427 -22.19 7.63 15.51
CA ASN A 427 -21.90 6.55 14.58
C ASN A 427 -22.52 6.78 13.19
N THR A 428 -21.76 6.46 12.15
CA THR A 428 -22.10 6.78 10.75
C THR A 428 -22.02 5.52 9.91
N THR A 429 -23.13 5.12 9.28
CA THR A 429 -23.16 4.01 8.32
C THR A 429 -23.48 4.54 6.94
N ILE A 430 -22.63 4.23 5.95
CA ILE A 430 -22.80 4.64 4.57
C ILE A 430 -22.64 3.43 3.65
N THR A 431 -23.64 3.17 2.81
CA THR A 431 -23.62 2.07 1.83
C THR A 431 -24.01 2.55 0.44
N ASP A 432 -23.47 1.93 -0.60
CA ASP A 432 -23.96 2.05 -1.99
C ASP A 432 -23.99 3.49 -2.54
N SER A 433 -23.17 4.38 -1.99
CA SER A 433 -23.31 5.84 -2.14
C SER A 433 -22.15 6.49 -2.89
N ILE A 434 -22.35 7.72 -3.39
CA ILE A 434 -21.39 8.40 -4.25
C ILE A 434 -21.10 9.82 -3.73
N PHE A 435 -19.82 10.15 -3.58
CA PHE A 435 -19.34 11.45 -3.13
C PHE A 435 -18.34 12.02 -4.14
N THR A 436 -18.75 13.05 -4.88
CA THR A 436 -17.98 13.61 -6.01
C THR A 436 -17.72 15.10 -5.85
N ASN A 437 -16.48 15.55 -6.05
CA ASN A 437 -16.09 16.98 -6.07
C ASN A 437 -16.47 17.80 -4.82
N ASN A 438 -16.75 17.18 -3.67
CA ASN A 438 -17.08 17.92 -2.45
C ASN A 438 -15.82 18.61 -1.91
N LYS A 439 -15.96 19.82 -1.37
CA LYS A 439 -14.82 20.71 -1.07
C LYS A 439 -14.87 21.31 0.34
N ALA A 440 -13.83 21.06 1.13
CA ALA A 440 -13.61 21.64 2.46
C ALA A 440 -12.33 22.49 2.48
N THR A 441 -12.35 23.62 3.19
CA THR A 441 -11.15 24.46 3.41
C THR A 441 -10.26 23.95 4.55
N ARG A 442 -10.73 22.94 5.31
CA ARG A 442 -9.99 22.26 6.38
C ARG A 442 -9.98 20.76 6.15
N ASN A 443 -10.92 20.00 6.71
CA ASN A 443 -10.86 18.53 6.74
C ASN A 443 -12.18 17.86 6.27
N GLY A 444 -12.10 16.61 5.81
CA GLY A 444 -13.27 15.77 5.59
C GLY A 444 -14.18 16.26 4.45
N ALA A 445 -13.65 16.45 3.25
CA ALA A 445 -14.40 17.15 2.20
C ALA A 445 -15.66 16.39 1.74
N ALA A 446 -15.61 15.07 1.62
CA ALA A 446 -16.85 14.29 1.63
C ALA A 446 -17.36 14.10 3.08
N ILE A 447 -16.60 13.46 3.96
CA ILE A 447 -17.07 13.10 5.32
C ILE A 447 -16.09 13.54 6.41
N TYR A 448 -16.63 14.17 7.46
CA TYR A 448 -15.99 14.37 8.76
C TYR A 448 -16.74 13.60 9.85
N THR A 449 -16.03 12.82 10.67
CA THR A 449 -16.60 12.10 11.83
C THR A 449 -15.70 12.10 13.06
N ASN A 450 -16.33 12.12 14.25
CA ASN A 450 -15.67 11.96 15.55
C ASN A 450 -15.92 10.61 16.24
N ALA A 451 -16.69 9.72 15.61
CA ALA A 451 -17.08 8.42 16.16
C ALA A 451 -17.07 7.34 15.06
N THR A 452 -17.49 6.12 15.39
CA THR A 452 -17.31 4.96 14.51
C THR A 452 -17.99 5.16 13.15
N ILE A 453 -17.25 4.91 12.08
CA ILE A 453 -17.73 5.01 10.71
C ILE A 453 -17.59 3.67 9.97
N THR A 454 -18.70 3.22 9.40
CA THR A 454 -18.79 2.02 8.58
C THR A 454 -19.13 2.43 7.15
N ILE A 455 -18.23 2.14 6.21
CA ILE A 455 -18.39 2.39 4.78
C ILE A 455 -18.41 1.05 4.05
N ASN A 456 -19.38 0.84 3.16
CA ASN A 456 -19.41 -0.31 2.24
C ASN A 456 -19.83 0.15 0.84
N ASN A 457 -19.29 -0.45 -0.23
CA ASN A 457 -19.74 -0.27 -1.61
C ASN A 457 -19.90 1.21 -2.03
N THR A 458 -18.98 2.07 -1.59
CA THR A 458 -19.12 3.55 -1.70
C THR A 458 -17.97 4.15 -2.50
N ILE A 459 -18.28 5.15 -3.32
CA ILE A 459 -17.34 5.77 -4.26
C ILE A 459 -17.04 7.21 -3.85
N PHE A 460 -15.76 7.56 -3.75
CA PHE A 460 -15.24 8.89 -3.43
C PHE A 460 -14.34 9.40 -4.56
N THR A 461 -14.83 10.35 -5.36
CA THR A 461 -14.13 10.85 -6.55
C THR A 461 -13.82 12.34 -6.45
N SER A 462 -12.55 12.72 -6.60
CA SER A 462 -12.11 14.12 -6.75
C SER A 462 -12.53 15.07 -5.62
N ASN A 463 -12.79 14.56 -4.41
CA ASN A 463 -13.08 15.41 -3.26
C ASN A 463 -11.79 16.13 -2.82
N THR A 464 -11.91 17.38 -2.35
CA THR A 464 -10.76 18.25 -2.07
C THR A 464 -10.85 18.88 -0.68
N ALA A 465 -9.89 18.56 0.19
CA ALA A 465 -9.69 19.23 1.47
C ALA A 465 -8.38 20.05 1.41
N THR A 466 -8.29 21.20 2.09
CA THR A 466 -6.98 21.89 2.17
C THR A 466 -6.00 21.14 3.07
N ASN A 467 -6.48 20.58 4.19
CA ASN A 467 -5.65 19.93 5.20
C ASN A 467 -5.77 18.40 5.09
N TYR A 468 -6.78 17.79 5.71
CA TYR A 468 -6.74 16.35 6.01
C TYR A 468 -7.99 15.59 5.53
N GLY A 469 -7.77 14.43 4.90
CA GLY A 469 -8.85 13.46 4.63
C GLY A 469 -9.91 13.97 3.66
N ALA A 470 -9.61 14.11 2.36
CA ALA A 470 -10.56 14.74 1.46
C ALA A 470 -11.78 13.86 1.13
N ALA A 471 -11.63 12.54 1.10
CA ALA A 471 -12.80 11.66 1.19
C ALA A 471 -13.27 11.54 2.65
N ILE A 472 -12.39 11.10 3.56
CA ILE A 472 -12.76 10.83 4.95
C ILE A 472 -11.72 11.44 5.90
N TYR A 473 -12.18 12.31 6.80
CA TYR A 473 -11.48 12.66 8.03
C TYR A 473 -12.17 11.98 9.22
N ASN A 474 -11.42 11.17 9.96
CA ASN A 474 -11.96 10.30 11.00
C ASN A 474 -11.14 10.36 12.31
N ASN A 475 -11.79 10.74 13.42
CA ASN A 475 -11.26 10.60 14.79
C ASN A 475 -11.81 9.36 15.55
N GLY A 476 -12.76 8.60 14.99
CA GLY A 476 -13.32 7.38 15.60
C GLY A 476 -12.75 6.09 15.02
N ILE A 477 -13.35 4.93 15.31
CA ILE A 477 -12.96 3.69 14.61
C ILE A 477 -13.49 3.73 13.18
N SER A 478 -12.66 3.41 12.17
CA SER A 478 -13.14 3.28 10.79
C SER A 478 -13.12 1.83 10.31
N ILE A 479 -14.23 1.41 9.70
CA ILE A 479 -14.41 0.10 9.06
C ILE A 479 -14.82 0.39 7.62
N ILE A 480 -13.97 0.06 6.66
CA ILE A 480 -14.17 0.38 5.25
C ILE A 480 -14.01 -0.90 4.44
N ASP A 481 -15.03 -1.26 3.68
CA ASP A 481 -15.05 -2.45 2.82
C ASP A 481 -15.52 -2.11 1.40
N ASN A 482 -15.02 -2.87 0.42
CA ASN A 482 -15.44 -2.83 -0.99
C ASN A 482 -15.65 -1.39 -1.55
N SER A 483 -14.73 -0.46 -1.27
CA SER A 483 -14.94 0.98 -1.56
C SER A 483 -13.83 1.57 -2.41
N ASN A 484 -14.16 2.57 -3.23
CA ASN A 484 -13.24 3.18 -4.20
C ASN A 484 -12.98 4.65 -3.87
N PHE A 485 -11.70 5.02 -3.79
CA PHE A 485 -11.20 6.36 -3.57
C PHE A 485 -10.33 6.77 -4.77
N THR A 486 -10.87 7.61 -5.65
CA THR A 486 -10.21 8.04 -6.90
C THR A 486 -9.95 9.56 -6.90
N SER A 487 -8.72 9.98 -7.19
CA SER A 487 -8.32 11.38 -7.43
C SER A 487 -8.61 12.39 -6.31
N ASN A 488 -8.77 11.96 -5.06
CA ASN A 488 -9.01 12.87 -3.93
C ASN A 488 -7.71 13.59 -3.55
N THR A 489 -7.81 14.86 -3.10
CA THR A 489 -6.65 15.75 -2.91
C THR A 489 -6.66 16.43 -1.54
N ALA A 490 -5.55 16.34 -0.78
CA ALA A 490 -5.37 16.99 0.52
C ALA A 490 -3.89 17.35 0.82
N GLN A 491 -3.60 17.88 2.01
CA GLN A 491 -2.23 18.00 2.53
C GLN A 491 -1.72 16.68 3.11
N ALA A 492 -2.57 15.97 3.86
CA ALA A 492 -2.27 14.62 4.32
C ALA A 492 -3.47 13.66 4.27
N GLY A 493 -3.22 12.41 3.88
CA GLY A 493 -4.24 11.36 3.76
C GLY A 493 -5.30 11.74 2.73
N ALA A 494 -4.92 11.86 1.45
CA ALA A 494 -5.77 12.57 0.49
C ALA A 494 -7.11 11.88 0.22
N ALA A 495 -7.16 10.55 0.26
CA ALA A 495 -8.43 9.84 0.48
C ALA A 495 -8.81 9.89 1.97
N ILE A 496 -8.03 9.23 2.82
CA ILE A 496 -8.38 9.00 4.23
C ILE A 496 -7.30 9.60 5.15
N TYR A 497 -7.71 10.49 6.06
CA TYR A 497 -6.93 10.83 7.25
C TYR A 497 -7.61 10.21 8.48
N ASN A 498 -6.89 9.33 9.15
CA ASN A 498 -7.43 8.46 10.19
C ASN A 498 -6.61 8.59 11.49
N ASN A 499 -7.25 9.12 12.53
CA ASN A 499 -6.63 9.48 13.81
C ASN A 499 -6.93 8.49 14.96
N ALA A 500 -7.57 7.37 14.63
CA ALA A 500 -7.92 6.27 15.54
C ALA A 500 -7.83 4.93 14.78
N ASN A 501 -8.29 3.81 15.35
CA ASN A 501 -8.05 2.50 14.73
C ASN A 501 -8.85 2.32 13.42
N ASN A 502 -8.21 1.73 12.40
CA ASN A 502 -8.83 1.47 11.10
C ASN A 502 -8.75 -0.01 10.69
N THR A 503 -9.85 -0.51 10.11
CA THR A 503 -9.87 -1.74 9.32
C THR A 503 -10.31 -1.39 7.90
N LEU A 504 -9.54 -1.82 6.91
CA LEU A 504 -9.72 -1.52 5.50
C LEU A 504 -9.61 -2.80 4.68
N ASN A 505 -10.70 -3.20 4.03
CA ASN A 505 -10.79 -4.46 3.29
C ASN A 505 -11.22 -4.19 1.83
N ASN A 506 -10.74 -5.03 0.91
CA ASN A 506 -11.24 -5.15 -0.48
C ASN A 506 -11.37 -3.81 -1.25
N SER A 507 -10.57 -2.80 -0.92
CA SER A 507 -10.80 -1.41 -1.33
C SER A 507 -9.72 -0.87 -2.28
N VAL A 508 -10.07 0.11 -3.10
CA VAL A 508 -9.25 0.61 -4.20
C VAL A 508 -8.93 2.09 -4.01
N PHE A 509 -7.65 2.45 -4.13
CA PHE A 509 -7.12 3.80 -3.99
C PHE A 509 -6.32 4.15 -5.24
N THR A 510 -6.82 5.10 -6.04
CA THR A 510 -6.27 5.39 -7.37
C THR A 510 -6.08 6.89 -7.59
N HIS A 511 -4.88 7.31 -7.98
CA HIS A 511 -4.53 8.71 -8.29
C HIS A 511 -4.80 9.74 -7.17
N ASN A 512 -4.91 9.32 -5.90
CA ASN A 512 -5.07 10.27 -4.79
C ASN A 512 -3.73 11.00 -4.53
N ASN A 513 -3.81 12.29 -4.17
CA ASN A 513 -2.66 13.18 -4.19
C ASN A 513 -2.54 14.02 -2.90
N ALA A 514 -1.49 13.77 -2.12
CA ALA A 514 -1.18 14.51 -0.89
C ALA A 514 -0.04 15.52 -1.11
N SER A 515 -0.21 16.78 -0.70
CA SER A 515 0.87 17.76 -0.78
C SER A 515 1.97 17.58 0.26
N ILE A 516 1.80 16.69 1.25
CA ILE A 516 2.87 16.29 2.19
C ILE A 516 2.87 14.77 2.44
N PHE A 517 1.87 14.20 3.14
CA PHE A 517 1.95 12.83 3.69
C PHE A 517 0.79 11.92 3.23
N GLY A 518 1.07 10.68 2.83
CA GLY A 518 0.04 9.66 2.66
C GLY A 518 -0.89 9.94 1.48
N GLY A 519 -0.41 9.67 0.26
CA GLY A 519 -1.11 10.06 -0.97
C GLY A 519 -2.51 9.47 -1.08
N ALA A 520 -2.71 8.25 -0.59
CA ALA A 520 -4.04 7.73 -0.28
C ALA A 520 -4.40 7.91 1.20
N ILE A 521 -3.58 7.38 2.12
CA ILE A 521 -3.93 7.22 3.54
C ILE A 521 -2.87 7.80 4.48
N TYR A 522 -3.32 8.54 5.48
CA TYR A 522 -2.54 8.87 6.67
C TYR A 522 -3.15 8.18 7.90
N ASN A 523 -2.39 7.28 8.53
CA ASN A 523 -2.78 6.54 9.72
C ASN A 523 -1.98 7.01 10.95
N ALA A 524 -2.62 7.73 11.87
CA ALA A 524 -1.99 8.20 13.11
C ALA A 524 -2.04 7.19 14.27
N LYS A 525 -2.77 6.08 14.07
CA LYS A 525 -3.01 4.97 15.01
C LYS A 525 -3.05 3.65 14.24
N ASN A 526 -3.35 2.55 14.93
CA ASN A 526 -3.19 1.20 14.37
C ASN A 526 -4.14 0.95 13.18
N SER A 527 -3.67 0.24 12.16
CA SER A 527 -4.46 -0.07 10.96
C SER A 527 -4.26 -1.52 10.51
N THR A 528 -5.35 -2.14 10.07
CA THR A 528 -5.35 -3.46 9.43
C THR A 528 -5.88 -3.30 8.00
N ILE A 529 -5.04 -3.57 7.01
CA ILE A 529 -5.36 -3.43 5.59
C ILE A 529 -5.31 -4.80 4.93
N THR A 530 -6.40 -5.23 4.29
CA THR A 530 -6.49 -6.52 3.60
C THR A 530 -7.03 -6.36 2.18
N ASN A 531 -6.56 -7.21 1.25
CA ASN A 531 -7.10 -7.36 -0.11
C ASN A 531 -7.25 -6.04 -0.90
N SER A 532 -6.45 -5.02 -0.60
CA SER A 532 -6.67 -3.65 -1.08
C SER A 532 -5.61 -3.24 -2.10
N ASN A 533 -5.98 -2.40 -3.07
CA ASN A 533 -5.13 -1.97 -4.17
C ASN A 533 -4.85 -0.46 -4.10
N PHE A 534 -3.57 -0.10 -4.10
CA PHE A 534 -3.06 1.26 -4.16
C PHE A 534 -2.32 1.46 -5.48
N THR A 535 -2.95 2.15 -6.43
CA THR A 535 -2.40 2.40 -7.78
C THR A 535 -2.17 3.89 -8.02
N SER A 536 -0.95 4.27 -8.40
CA SER A 536 -0.59 5.63 -8.84
C SER A 536 -0.93 6.76 -7.86
N ASN A 537 -0.92 6.50 -6.55
CA ASN A 537 -1.11 7.55 -5.53
C ASN A 537 0.21 8.29 -5.28
N ASN A 538 0.12 9.59 -4.96
CA ASN A 538 1.28 10.48 -4.88
C ASN A 538 1.31 11.27 -3.56
N ALA A 539 2.49 11.40 -2.95
CA ALA A 539 2.70 12.26 -1.77
C ALA A 539 4.04 13.01 -1.85
N ILE A 540 4.04 14.34 -1.81
CA ILE A 540 5.29 15.11 -2.04
C ILE A 540 6.40 14.75 -1.04
N ALA A 541 6.10 14.57 0.25
CA ALA A 541 7.13 14.31 1.26
C ALA A 541 7.29 12.82 1.61
N MET A 542 6.22 12.14 2.04
CA MET A 542 6.34 10.75 2.52
C MET A 542 5.11 9.90 2.18
N GLY A 543 5.32 8.62 1.88
CA GLY A 543 4.26 7.61 1.77
C GLY A 543 3.33 7.85 0.59
N GLY A 544 3.79 7.57 -0.63
CA GLY A 544 3.02 7.84 -1.87
C GLY A 544 1.64 7.19 -1.88
N ALA A 545 1.49 5.99 -1.31
CA ALA A 545 0.19 5.47 -0.90
C ALA A 545 -0.12 5.75 0.58
N ILE A 546 0.76 5.33 1.50
CA ILE A 546 0.46 5.29 2.94
C ILE A 546 1.58 5.95 3.75
N THR A 547 1.21 6.89 4.63
CA THR A 547 2.02 7.27 5.79
C THR A 547 1.42 6.66 7.05
N ASN A 548 2.24 5.94 7.81
CA ASN A 548 1.82 5.21 9.00
C ASN A 548 2.65 5.61 10.22
N THR A 549 1.99 6.13 11.26
CA THR A 549 2.57 6.48 12.57
C THR A 549 1.87 5.75 13.73
N GLY A 550 1.25 4.60 13.44
CA GLY A 550 0.76 3.62 14.41
C GLY A 550 1.19 2.21 14.00
N ASN A 551 0.81 1.17 14.76
CA ASN A 551 1.20 -0.20 14.39
C ASN A 551 0.29 -0.72 13.28
N SER A 552 0.85 -1.14 12.14
CA SER A 552 0.06 -1.56 10.97
C SER A 552 0.32 -3.01 10.54
N THR A 553 -0.76 -3.67 10.10
CA THR A 553 -0.70 -4.99 9.44
C THR A 553 -1.30 -4.88 8.04
N ILE A 554 -0.56 -5.31 7.02
CA ILE A 554 -0.98 -5.27 5.62
C ILE A 554 -0.90 -6.69 5.05
N THR A 555 -2.01 -7.19 4.53
CA THR A 555 -2.13 -8.58 4.03
C THR A 555 -2.73 -8.60 2.63
N SER A 556 -2.22 -9.45 1.74
CA SER A 556 -2.79 -9.72 0.40
C SER A 556 -3.07 -8.45 -0.42
N SER A 557 -2.26 -7.40 -0.27
CA SER A 557 -2.53 -6.07 -0.83
C SER A 557 -1.51 -5.69 -1.90
N ILE A 558 -1.90 -4.81 -2.83
CA ILE A 558 -1.15 -4.47 -4.03
C ILE A 558 -0.80 -2.98 -4.03
N PHE A 559 0.46 -2.66 -4.33
CA PHE A 559 1.00 -1.30 -4.42
C PHE A 559 1.71 -1.13 -5.75
N THR A 560 1.10 -0.39 -6.68
CA THR A 560 1.61 -0.22 -8.05
C THR A 560 1.79 1.25 -8.39
N ASN A 561 2.96 1.64 -8.91
CA ASN A 561 3.28 2.99 -9.41
C ASN A 561 3.07 4.14 -8.39
N ASN A 562 3.07 3.88 -7.09
CA ASN A 562 2.91 4.96 -6.10
C ASN A 562 4.23 5.74 -5.93
N THR A 563 4.13 7.06 -5.75
CA THR A 563 5.26 7.99 -5.84
C THR A 563 5.39 8.91 -4.64
N SER A 564 6.64 9.16 -4.20
CA SER A 564 6.94 10.24 -3.25
C SER A 564 8.30 10.87 -3.51
N ASN A 565 8.46 12.18 -3.32
CA ASN A 565 9.73 12.84 -3.67
C ASN A 565 10.82 12.67 -2.60
N SER A 566 10.51 12.17 -1.40
CA SER A 566 11.53 11.92 -0.36
C SER A 566 11.54 10.48 0.16
N MET A 567 10.44 9.98 0.75
CA MET A 567 10.46 8.70 1.48
C MET A 567 9.26 7.80 1.18
N GLY A 568 9.51 6.51 0.91
CA GLY A 568 8.47 5.49 0.86
C GLY A 568 7.49 5.67 -0.30
N GLY A 569 7.86 5.27 -1.51
CA GLY A 569 7.02 5.46 -2.70
C GLY A 569 5.66 4.79 -2.58
N ALA A 570 5.59 3.59 -2.00
CA ALA A 570 4.32 3.04 -1.51
C ALA A 570 4.07 3.45 -0.05
N ILE A 571 4.98 3.10 0.87
CA ILE A 571 4.73 3.17 2.32
C ILE A 571 5.89 3.87 3.04
N THR A 572 5.55 4.81 3.92
CA THR A 572 6.43 5.22 5.03
C THR A 572 5.83 4.76 6.34
N SER A 573 6.62 4.06 7.17
CA SER A 573 6.24 3.67 8.53
C SER A 573 7.24 4.21 9.55
N THR A 574 6.77 5.01 10.51
CA THR A 574 7.55 5.45 11.68
C THR A 574 7.29 4.59 12.92
N GLU A 575 6.39 3.61 12.80
CA GLU A 575 6.02 2.64 13.82
C GLU A 575 6.05 1.21 13.23
N ASN A 576 5.86 0.19 14.06
CA ASN A 576 6.03 -1.20 13.61
C ASN A 576 5.03 -1.57 12.51
N ILE A 577 5.49 -2.32 11.51
CA ILE A 577 4.67 -2.73 10.36
C ILE A 577 4.94 -4.20 9.98
N THR A 578 3.86 -4.97 9.81
CA THR A 578 3.91 -6.34 9.30
C THR A 578 3.23 -6.42 7.94
N ILE A 579 3.89 -7.03 6.97
CA ILE A 579 3.45 -7.13 5.58
C ILE A 579 3.49 -8.61 5.17
N THR A 580 2.36 -9.13 4.69
CA THR A 580 2.20 -10.55 4.34
C THR A 580 1.50 -10.71 2.99
N ASN A 581 1.95 -11.66 2.16
CA ASN A 581 1.33 -12.02 0.87
C ASN A 581 1.11 -10.82 -0.09
N SER A 582 1.91 -9.75 0.00
CA SER A 582 1.64 -8.46 -0.65
C SER A 582 2.64 -8.13 -1.76
N THR A 583 2.24 -7.31 -2.74
CA THR A 583 3.00 -7.04 -3.97
C THR A 583 3.27 -5.55 -4.16
N PHE A 584 4.53 -5.20 -4.44
CA PHE A 584 5.03 -3.85 -4.62
C PHE A 584 5.72 -3.71 -5.99
N THR A 585 5.03 -3.10 -6.95
CA THR A 585 5.48 -2.97 -8.34
C THR A 585 5.73 -1.51 -8.74
N SER A 586 6.93 -1.21 -9.22
CA SER A 586 7.28 0.08 -9.84
C SER A 586 6.99 1.33 -8.99
N ASN A 587 7.03 1.20 -7.65
CA ASN A 587 6.92 2.35 -6.75
C ASN A 587 8.25 3.10 -6.69
N ASN A 588 8.21 4.41 -6.45
CA ASN A 588 9.38 5.29 -6.57
C ASN A 588 9.43 6.35 -5.46
N ALA A 589 10.58 6.46 -4.78
CA ALA A 589 10.94 7.57 -3.91
C ALA A 589 12.46 7.70 -3.73
N THR A 590 12.93 8.88 -3.32
CA THR A 590 14.37 9.14 -3.10
C THR A 590 15.00 8.16 -2.10
N ASN A 591 14.29 7.74 -1.05
CA ASN A 591 14.68 6.62 -0.20
C ASN A 591 13.50 5.69 0.05
N GLY A 592 13.70 4.38 -0.08
CA GLY A 592 12.63 3.39 0.12
C GLY A 592 11.63 3.41 -1.03
N GLY A 593 12.03 2.95 -2.22
CA GLY A 593 11.23 3.08 -3.44
C GLY A 593 9.84 2.45 -3.30
N ALA A 594 9.74 1.28 -2.67
CA ALA A 594 8.47 0.80 -2.11
C ALA A 594 8.29 1.25 -0.64
N ILE A 595 9.23 0.88 0.25
CA ILE A 595 9.06 1.04 1.71
C ILE A 595 10.21 1.84 2.33
N TYR A 596 9.86 2.88 3.09
CA TYR A 596 10.72 3.49 4.10
C TYR A 596 10.26 3.07 5.50
N ASN A 597 11.17 2.54 6.33
CA ASN A 597 10.87 2.07 7.68
C ASN A 597 11.72 2.75 8.76
N GLY A 598 11.14 2.98 9.93
CA GLY A 598 11.80 3.52 11.13
C GLY A 598 11.58 2.75 12.45
N LYS A 599 10.92 1.58 12.44
CA LYS A 599 10.79 0.68 13.62
C LYS A 599 10.88 -0.80 13.18
N THR A 600 10.11 -1.72 13.75
CA THR A 600 10.18 -3.13 13.34
C THR A 600 9.44 -3.33 12.01
N LEU A 601 10.13 -3.83 11.00
CA LEU A 601 9.56 -4.23 9.71
C LEU A 601 9.59 -5.75 9.60
N ILE A 602 8.43 -6.38 9.43
CA ILE A 602 8.30 -7.81 9.17
C ILE A 602 7.67 -8.00 7.80
N ILE A 603 8.31 -8.77 6.92
CA ILE A 603 7.84 -9.09 5.57
C ILE A 603 7.81 -10.60 5.39
N ASN A 604 6.66 -11.14 4.99
CA ASN A 604 6.48 -12.57 4.72
C ASN A 604 5.83 -12.77 3.34
N ASN A 605 6.27 -13.78 2.59
CA ASN A 605 5.61 -14.28 1.38
C ASN A 605 5.29 -13.19 0.33
N SER A 606 6.07 -12.12 0.25
CA SER A 606 5.74 -10.90 -0.50
C SER A 606 6.61 -10.75 -1.75
N THR A 607 6.27 -9.81 -2.64
CA THR A 607 7.00 -9.60 -3.90
C THR A 607 7.30 -8.11 -4.15
N PHE A 608 8.54 -7.80 -4.52
CA PHE A 608 9.02 -6.46 -4.89
C PHE A 608 9.60 -6.49 -6.30
N THR A 609 9.00 -5.76 -7.24
CA THR A 609 9.39 -5.83 -8.67
C THR A 609 9.50 -4.45 -9.31
N ASN A 610 10.56 -4.23 -10.09
CA ASN A 610 10.79 -3.01 -10.89
C ASN A 610 10.76 -1.68 -10.09
N ASN A 611 10.85 -1.69 -8.76
CA ASN A 611 10.94 -0.46 -7.97
C ASN A 611 12.31 0.18 -8.26
N ASN A 612 12.32 1.41 -8.78
CA ASN A 612 13.46 2.01 -9.47
C ASN A 612 13.64 3.46 -9.02
N ILE A 613 14.79 3.76 -8.40
CA ILE A 613 15.07 5.04 -7.74
C ILE A 613 16.52 5.49 -7.98
N THR A 614 16.77 6.79 -7.87
CA THR A 614 18.13 7.37 -7.93
C THR A 614 18.85 7.41 -6.58
N GLY A 615 18.17 7.07 -5.48
CA GLY A 615 18.74 7.02 -4.13
C GLY A 615 18.74 5.60 -3.53
N ASN A 616 18.48 5.48 -2.22
CA ASN A 616 18.85 4.29 -1.45
C ASN A 616 17.65 3.39 -1.11
N GLY A 617 17.83 2.07 -1.20
CA GLY A 617 16.80 1.08 -0.83
C GLY A 617 15.62 1.08 -1.82
N SER A 618 15.83 0.61 -3.05
CA SER A 618 14.80 0.68 -4.10
C SER A 618 13.55 -0.13 -3.80
N ALA A 619 13.67 -1.27 -3.13
CA ALA A 619 12.53 -1.91 -2.48
C ALA A 619 12.36 -1.37 -1.05
N ILE A 620 13.41 -1.44 -0.22
CA ILE A 620 13.33 -1.18 1.23
C ILE A 620 14.48 -0.28 1.68
N TYR A 621 14.16 0.82 2.35
CA TYR A 621 15.10 1.59 3.17
C TYR A 621 14.77 1.39 4.65
N ASN A 622 15.55 0.55 5.33
CA ASN A 622 15.45 0.33 6.76
C ASN A 622 16.32 1.36 7.51
N SER A 623 15.71 2.46 7.95
CA SER A 623 16.42 3.56 8.59
C SER A 623 16.77 3.28 10.05
N ASN A 624 15.85 2.61 10.78
CA ASN A 624 15.89 2.33 12.21
C ASN A 624 15.02 1.09 12.49
N GLY A 625 15.37 0.29 13.51
CA GLY A 625 14.64 -0.90 13.95
C GLY A 625 14.93 -2.17 13.14
N ASN A 626 14.52 -3.32 13.70
CA ASN A 626 14.82 -4.63 13.13
C ASN A 626 14.00 -4.91 11.85
N CYS A 627 14.64 -5.47 10.83
CA CYS A 627 14.01 -5.88 9.58
C CYS A 627 14.07 -7.41 9.40
N ASN A 628 12.93 -8.07 9.38
CA ASN A 628 12.81 -9.52 9.21
C ASN A 628 12.11 -9.82 7.88
N ILE A 629 12.76 -10.54 6.97
CA ILE A 629 12.26 -10.84 5.63
C ILE A 629 12.26 -12.36 5.41
N ASN A 630 11.09 -12.95 5.15
CA ASN A 630 10.91 -14.39 4.98
C ASN A 630 10.18 -14.70 3.66
N ASN A 631 10.62 -15.74 2.95
CA ASN A 631 9.94 -16.29 1.77
C ASN A 631 9.59 -15.23 0.69
N THR A 632 10.42 -14.18 0.53
CA THR A 632 10.07 -12.97 -0.24
C THR A 632 10.90 -12.87 -1.52
N LEU A 633 10.28 -12.39 -2.60
CA LEU A 633 10.89 -12.25 -3.93
C LEU A 633 11.22 -10.78 -4.25
N PHE A 634 12.44 -10.52 -4.72
CA PHE A 634 12.90 -9.21 -5.18
C PHE A 634 13.48 -9.33 -6.60
N THR A 635 12.82 -8.72 -7.58
CA THR A 635 13.16 -8.86 -9.01
C THR A 635 13.33 -7.50 -9.69
N ASN A 636 14.43 -7.30 -10.43
CA ASN A 636 14.65 -6.11 -11.28
C ASN A 636 14.56 -4.74 -10.55
N ASN A 637 14.74 -4.68 -9.24
CA ASN A 637 14.75 -3.40 -8.53
C ASN A 637 16.10 -2.68 -8.74
N ASN A 638 16.11 -1.35 -8.76
CA ASN A 638 17.29 -0.55 -9.15
C ASN A 638 17.51 0.66 -8.22
N ALA A 639 18.72 0.81 -7.69
CA ALA A 639 19.07 1.78 -6.65
C ALA A 639 20.46 2.44 -6.85
N ALA A 640 20.80 3.45 -6.05
CA ALA A 640 22.19 3.83 -5.81
C ALA A 640 22.87 2.89 -4.81
N MET A 641 22.24 2.61 -3.66
CA MET A 641 22.75 1.71 -2.64
C MET A 641 21.63 0.77 -2.17
N GLY A 642 21.79 -0.53 -2.40
CA GLY A 642 20.85 -1.55 -1.96
C GLY A 642 19.49 -1.54 -2.67
N THR A 643 19.05 -2.71 -3.13
CA THR A 643 17.60 -2.98 -3.20
C THR A 643 16.99 -2.96 -1.80
N ILE A 644 17.74 -3.49 -0.83
CA ILE A 644 17.56 -3.30 0.61
C ILE A 644 18.74 -2.45 1.10
N TYR A 645 18.45 -1.23 1.56
CA TYR A 645 19.40 -0.42 2.31
C TYR A 645 19.12 -0.56 3.81
N ASN A 646 20.13 -0.86 4.61
CA ASN A 646 19.93 -1.29 5.99
C ASN A 646 20.91 -0.65 7.00
N ASN A 647 20.35 -0.02 8.03
CA ASN A 647 21.09 0.61 9.14
C ASN A 647 21.02 -0.15 10.48
N GLU A 648 20.19 -1.18 10.61
CA GLU A 648 19.90 -1.87 11.89
C GLU A 648 19.81 -3.40 11.69
N ASN A 649 19.44 -4.19 12.69
CA ASN A 649 19.50 -5.65 12.54
C ASN A 649 18.59 -6.17 11.41
N LEU A 650 19.17 -6.89 10.45
CA LEU A 650 18.47 -7.46 9.29
C LEU A 650 18.60 -8.99 9.30
N VAL A 651 17.46 -9.68 9.25
CA VAL A 651 17.38 -11.14 9.13
C VAL A 651 16.61 -11.50 7.87
N ILE A 652 17.24 -12.26 6.97
CA ILE A 652 16.66 -12.74 5.72
C ILE A 652 16.65 -14.27 5.75
N ASN A 653 15.48 -14.87 5.51
CA ASN A 653 15.32 -16.32 5.38
C ASN A 653 14.59 -16.68 4.08
N ASN A 654 15.00 -17.77 3.43
CA ASN A 654 14.28 -18.43 2.34
C ASN A 654 13.88 -17.49 1.17
N SER A 655 14.66 -16.43 0.91
CA SER A 655 14.24 -15.32 0.04
C SER A 655 15.09 -15.24 -1.24
N ASN A 656 14.46 -14.79 -2.33
CA ASN A 656 15.02 -14.83 -3.68
C ASN A 656 15.24 -13.42 -4.23
N PHE A 657 16.45 -13.16 -4.72
CA PHE A 657 16.88 -11.86 -5.21
C PHE A 657 17.47 -12.03 -6.62
N THR A 658 16.73 -11.59 -7.63
CA THR A 658 17.03 -11.85 -9.04
C THR A 658 17.15 -10.57 -9.86
N SER A 659 18.26 -10.42 -10.58
CA SER A 659 18.47 -9.34 -11.57
C SER A 659 18.32 -7.90 -11.03
N ASN A 660 18.52 -7.69 -9.72
CA ASN A 660 18.51 -6.37 -9.10
C ASN A 660 19.86 -5.66 -9.32
N ASN A 661 19.85 -4.33 -9.29
CA ASN A 661 21.00 -3.52 -9.70
C ASN A 661 21.24 -2.35 -8.71
N ALA A 662 22.51 -2.07 -8.42
CA ALA A 662 22.89 -0.87 -7.65
C ALA A 662 24.28 -0.33 -8.04
N THR A 663 24.70 0.79 -7.44
CA THR A 663 26.13 1.19 -7.45
C THR A 663 26.93 0.35 -6.45
N TYR A 664 26.38 0.18 -5.23
CA TYR A 664 26.96 -0.64 -4.18
C TYR A 664 25.87 -1.55 -3.60
N GLY A 665 26.16 -2.84 -3.43
CA GLY A 665 25.18 -3.76 -2.84
C GLY A 665 24.01 -3.99 -3.77
N GLY A 666 24.20 -4.70 -4.89
CA GLY A 666 23.18 -4.86 -5.94
C GLY A 666 21.84 -5.38 -5.39
N VAL A 667 21.90 -6.19 -4.33
CA VAL A 667 20.75 -6.52 -3.49
C VAL A 667 20.81 -5.79 -2.14
N ILE A 668 21.87 -5.97 -1.34
CA ILE A 668 21.91 -5.50 0.06
C ILE A 668 23.06 -4.51 0.25
N TYR A 669 22.75 -3.34 0.81
CA TYR A 669 23.74 -2.43 1.39
C TYR A 669 23.56 -2.38 2.91
N ASN A 670 24.53 -2.90 3.66
CA ASN A 670 24.40 -3.17 5.09
C ASN A 670 25.38 -2.38 5.98
N ASN A 671 24.83 -1.68 6.98
CA ASN A 671 25.56 -0.90 8.00
C ASN A 671 25.40 -1.43 9.43
N ALA A 672 24.81 -2.62 9.64
CA ALA A 672 24.53 -3.21 10.96
C ALA A 672 24.71 -4.73 10.99
N ASN A 673 24.53 -5.36 12.16
CA ASN A 673 24.70 -6.81 12.29
C ASN A 673 23.56 -7.54 11.56
N SER A 674 23.88 -8.46 10.64
CA SER A 674 22.90 -9.08 9.74
C SER A 674 23.07 -10.59 9.60
N ILE A 675 21.98 -11.28 9.25
CA ILE A 675 21.93 -12.73 9.01
C ILE A 675 21.17 -13.02 7.71
N VAL A 676 21.71 -13.88 6.87
CA VAL A 676 21.10 -14.34 5.61
C VAL A 676 21.14 -15.87 5.55
N ASN A 677 19.98 -16.51 5.57
CA ASN A 677 19.84 -17.97 5.60
C ASN A 677 19.03 -18.47 4.40
N ASN A 678 19.37 -19.67 3.89
CA ASN A 678 18.54 -20.43 2.93
C ASN A 678 18.13 -19.65 1.65
N SER A 679 18.88 -18.63 1.25
CA SER A 679 18.42 -17.62 0.28
C SER A 679 19.16 -17.74 -1.07
N VAL A 680 18.62 -17.11 -2.11
CA VAL A 680 19.19 -17.16 -3.48
C VAL A 680 19.43 -15.76 -4.03
N PHE A 681 20.66 -15.49 -4.46
CA PHE A 681 21.09 -14.25 -5.09
C PHE A 681 21.55 -14.57 -6.52
N SER A 682 20.73 -14.27 -7.53
CA SER A 682 21.03 -14.59 -8.93
C SER A 682 21.06 -13.37 -9.86
N ASN A 683 22.06 -13.31 -10.75
CA ASN A 683 22.13 -12.33 -11.84
C ASN A 683 22.13 -10.84 -11.42
N ASN A 684 22.37 -10.52 -10.14
CA ASN A 684 22.36 -9.14 -9.65
C ASN A 684 23.67 -8.41 -10.02
N ASN A 685 23.62 -7.09 -10.22
CA ASN A 685 24.77 -6.30 -10.65
C ASN A 685 25.11 -5.15 -9.68
N ALA A 686 26.40 -4.85 -9.56
CA ALA A 686 26.90 -3.63 -8.94
C ALA A 686 27.82 -2.87 -9.92
N SER A 687 27.54 -1.58 -10.17
CA SER A 687 28.44 -0.74 -10.97
C SER A 687 29.76 -0.40 -10.25
N ARG A 688 29.87 -0.72 -8.95
CA ARG A 688 31.14 -0.81 -8.22
C ARG A 688 31.31 -2.16 -7.52
N ASP A 689 30.69 -2.32 -6.35
CA ASP A 689 31.13 -3.32 -5.35
C ASP A 689 29.96 -4.17 -4.82
N GLY A 690 30.18 -5.47 -4.59
CA GLY A 690 29.26 -6.34 -3.86
C GLY A 690 27.90 -6.54 -4.57
N ALA A 691 27.88 -7.24 -5.70
CA ALA A 691 26.65 -7.31 -6.52
C ALA A 691 25.49 -8.09 -5.89
N GLY A 692 25.78 -9.04 -4.98
CA GLY A 692 24.82 -9.49 -3.99
C GLY A 692 24.79 -8.55 -2.79
N ILE A 693 25.86 -8.55 -2.01
CA ILE A 693 25.93 -7.90 -0.68
C ILE A 693 27.13 -6.95 -0.59
N TYR A 694 26.88 -5.75 -0.07
CA TYR A 694 27.88 -4.79 0.39
C TYR A 694 27.77 -4.60 1.89
N ASN A 695 28.86 -4.81 2.63
CA ASN A 695 28.81 -5.00 4.07
C ASN A 695 29.83 -4.17 4.86
N ASN A 696 29.36 -3.33 5.79
CA ASN A 696 30.19 -2.49 6.67
C ASN A 696 30.25 -2.97 8.15
N LYS A 697 29.54 -4.04 8.53
CA LYS A 697 29.47 -4.60 9.91
C LYS A 697 29.48 -6.14 9.89
N THR A 698 29.18 -6.82 10.98
CA THR A 698 29.19 -8.30 10.99
C THR A 698 28.03 -8.84 10.15
N ILE A 699 28.30 -9.77 9.24
CA ILE A 699 27.25 -10.55 8.56
C ILE A 699 27.54 -12.05 8.67
N THR A 700 26.49 -12.82 8.96
CA THR A 700 26.50 -14.29 8.82
C THR A 700 25.65 -14.67 7.63
N VAL A 701 26.19 -15.54 6.77
CA VAL A 701 25.52 -16.09 5.59
C VAL A 701 25.59 -17.60 5.68
N ASP A 702 24.43 -18.27 5.75
CA ASP A 702 24.33 -19.73 5.88
C ASP A 702 23.42 -20.33 4.80
N ASN A 703 23.79 -21.52 4.32
CA ASN A 703 23.04 -22.31 3.35
C ASN A 703 22.47 -21.49 2.16
N THR A 704 23.26 -20.54 1.64
CA THR A 704 22.80 -19.52 0.69
C THR A 704 23.53 -19.68 -0.65
N VAL A 705 22.80 -19.48 -1.75
CA VAL A 705 23.29 -19.68 -3.11
C VAL A 705 23.46 -18.34 -3.81
N PHE A 706 24.68 -18.05 -4.24
CA PHE A 706 25.01 -16.93 -5.12
C PHE A 706 25.36 -17.50 -6.51
N THR A 707 24.74 -16.95 -7.56
CA THR A 707 24.99 -17.38 -8.95
C THR A 707 25.00 -16.20 -9.91
N ASN A 708 26.07 -16.09 -10.71
CA ASN A 708 26.18 -15.14 -11.83
C ASN A 708 25.97 -13.65 -11.43
N ASN A 709 26.28 -13.27 -10.19
CA ASN A 709 26.29 -11.86 -9.79
C ASN A 709 27.61 -11.20 -10.25
N ASN A 710 27.55 -9.91 -10.62
CA ASN A 710 28.62 -9.24 -11.36
C ASN A 710 28.90 -7.83 -10.82
N ALA A 711 30.12 -7.62 -10.31
CA ALA A 711 30.62 -6.33 -9.85
C ALA A 711 31.67 -5.78 -10.82
N GLN A 712 31.76 -4.45 -10.96
CA GLN A 712 32.80 -3.86 -11.81
C GLN A 712 34.16 -3.79 -11.10
N SER A 713 34.18 -3.54 -9.78
CA SER A 713 35.39 -3.40 -8.97
C SER A 713 35.58 -4.63 -8.06
N ASP A 714 34.93 -4.67 -6.90
CA ASP A 714 35.29 -5.62 -5.82
C ASP A 714 34.11 -6.52 -5.40
N GLY A 715 34.36 -7.83 -5.27
CA GLY A 715 33.43 -8.79 -4.67
C GLY A 715 32.20 -9.07 -5.54
N GLY A 716 32.33 -9.98 -6.51
CA GLY A 716 31.26 -10.25 -7.49
C GLY A 716 29.97 -10.79 -6.87
N ALA A 717 30.04 -11.46 -5.72
CA ALA A 717 28.90 -11.74 -4.84
C ALA A 717 28.89 -10.83 -3.61
N ILE A 718 30.00 -10.76 -2.87
CA ILE A 718 30.07 -10.08 -1.56
C ILE A 718 31.31 -9.18 -1.48
N TYR A 719 31.11 -7.90 -1.16
CA TYR A 719 32.16 -7.00 -0.68
C TYR A 719 31.97 -6.72 0.81
N THR A 720 33.05 -6.83 1.60
CA THR A 720 32.99 -6.62 3.05
C THR A 720 34.16 -5.81 3.63
N ARG A 721 33.83 -4.95 4.60
CA ARG A 721 34.75 -4.13 5.40
C ARG A 721 34.77 -4.51 6.88
N ASN A 722 34.10 -5.59 7.26
CA ASN A 722 34.09 -6.07 8.64
C ASN A 722 34.08 -7.61 8.68
N SER A 723 33.99 -8.21 9.86
CA SER A 723 33.86 -9.65 10.03
C SER A 723 32.73 -10.24 9.19
N THR A 724 32.96 -11.39 8.56
CA THR A 724 31.99 -12.04 7.69
C THR A 724 32.12 -13.55 7.83
N ILE A 725 31.02 -14.21 8.14
CA ILE A 725 30.96 -15.66 8.38
C ILE A 725 30.11 -16.28 7.27
N ILE A 726 30.72 -17.16 6.48
CA ILE A 726 30.10 -17.88 5.37
C ILE A 726 30.06 -19.37 5.74
N ASN A 727 28.88 -19.96 5.81
CA ASN A 727 28.66 -21.36 6.15
C ASN A 727 27.85 -22.04 5.04
N ASN A 728 28.23 -23.28 4.68
CA ASN A 728 27.43 -24.19 3.84
C ASN A 728 26.91 -23.57 2.51
N SER A 729 27.62 -22.59 1.95
CA SER A 729 27.10 -21.70 0.90
C SER A 729 27.83 -21.87 -0.43
N ASN A 730 27.11 -21.61 -1.53
CA ASN A 730 27.59 -21.87 -2.89
C ASN A 730 27.77 -20.57 -3.67
N PHE A 731 28.93 -20.41 -4.34
CA PHE A 731 29.31 -19.24 -5.12
C PHE A 731 29.71 -19.65 -6.54
N THR A 732 28.81 -19.46 -7.50
CA THR A 732 28.99 -19.95 -8.88
C THR A 732 29.04 -18.82 -9.91
N SER A 733 30.05 -18.83 -10.77
CA SER A 733 30.17 -17.97 -11.97
C SER A 733 30.15 -16.46 -11.71
N HIS A 734 30.68 -15.99 -10.59
CA HIS A 734 30.76 -14.54 -10.30
C HIS A 734 31.88 -13.83 -11.07
N ASN A 735 31.69 -12.54 -11.31
CA ASN A 735 32.66 -11.69 -11.99
C ASN A 735 32.96 -10.43 -11.16
N ALA A 736 34.24 -10.12 -10.98
CA ALA A 736 34.74 -8.87 -10.41
C ALA A 736 36.08 -8.46 -11.06
N THR A 737 36.61 -7.29 -10.71
CA THR A 737 38.05 -7.00 -10.96
C THR A 737 38.91 -7.61 -9.85
N TYR A 738 38.41 -7.59 -8.62
CA TYR A 738 39.09 -8.07 -7.42
C TYR A 738 38.15 -8.97 -6.60
N GLY A 739 38.60 -10.17 -6.21
CA GLY A 739 37.78 -11.09 -5.43
C GLY A 739 36.54 -11.53 -6.19
N GLY A 740 36.72 -12.42 -7.18
CA GLY A 740 35.70 -12.73 -8.19
C GLY A 740 34.33 -13.10 -7.60
N ALA A 741 34.30 -13.81 -6.46
CA ALA A 741 33.11 -13.94 -5.62
C ALA A 741 33.15 -13.03 -4.37
N ILE A 742 34.25 -13.01 -3.61
CA ILE A 742 34.34 -12.30 -2.31
C ILE A 742 35.57 -11.39 -2.25
N ALA A 743 35.38 -10.13 -1.83
CA ALA A 743 36.45 -9.20 -1.49
C ALA A 743 36.33 -8.71 -0.04
N SER A 744 37.39 -8.89 0.77
CA SER A 744 37.43 -8.60 2.21
C SER A 744 38.69 -7.81 2.58
N LEU A 745 38.66 -6.49 2.37
CA LEU A 745 39.87 -5.68 2.13
C LEU A 745 40.28 -4.71 3.25
N ALA A 746 39.41 -4.49 4.23
CA ALA A 746 39.79 -3.80 5.47
C ALA A 746 40.46 -4.79 6.45
N ASN A 747 40.84 -4.31 7.65
CA ASN A 747 41.28 -5.16 8.76
C ASN A 747 40.11 -6.00 9.29
N THR A 748 39.84 -7.09 8.59
CA THR A 748 38.66 -7.94 8.68
C THR A 748 39.05 -9.39 9.00
N THR A 749 38.07 -10.18 9.45
CA THR A 749 38.18 -11.64 9.54
C THR A 749 37.08 -12.26 8.68
N LEU A 750 37.47 -12.89 7.58
CA LEU A 750 36.59 -13.70 6.75
C LEU A 750 36.65 -15.16 7.20
N ILE A 751 35.54 -15.72 7.66
CA ILE A 751 35.43 -17.15 8.02
C ILE A 751 34.60 -17.85 6.95
N VAL A 752 35.09 -18.95 6.40
CA VAL A 752 34.43 -19.72 5.33
C VAL A 752 34.45 -21.20 5.70
N ASN A 753 33.27 -21.78 5.96
CA ASN A 753 33.10 -23.16 6.39
C ASN A 753 32.23 -23.93 5.38
N ASN A 754 32.63 -25.16 5.03
CA ASN A 754 31.84 -26.12 4.24
C ASN A 754 31.26 -25.53 2.92
N SER A 755 31.95 -24.58 2.29
CA SER A 755 31.39 -23.75 1.20
C SER A 755 32.07 -24.02 -0.14
N VAL A 756 31.37 -23.76 -1.25
CA VAL A 756 31.82 -24.12 -2.61
C VAL A 756 31.96 -22.87 -3.49
N PHE A 757 33.08 -22.77 -4.19
CA PHE A 757 33.41 -21.68 -5.11
C PHE A 757 33.74 -22.27 -6.48
N THR A 758 32.88 -22.05 -7.47
CA THR A 758 32.99 -22.67 -8.80
C THR A 758 32.93 -21.64 -9.93
N ASN A 759 33.88 -21.71 -10.88
CA ASN A 759 33.94 -20.87 -12.09
C ASN A 759 33.97 -19.34 -11.83
N ASN A 760 34.40 -18.87 -10.65
CA ASN A 760 34.44 -17.43 -10.36
C ASN A 760 35.66 -16.77 -11.02
N ASN A 761 35.52 -15.51 -11.43
CA ASN A 761 36.45 -14.81 -12.32
C ASN A 761 36.84 -13.42 -11.76
N ALA A 762 38.15 -13.16 -11.66
CA ALA A 762 38.71 -11.85 -11.34
C ALA A 762 39.55 -11.29 -12.50
N ARG A 763 39.21 -10.07 -12.96
CA ARG A 763 40.00 -9.34 -13.98
C ARG A 763 41.41 -8.93 -13.51
N ASN A 764 41.74 -9.15 -12.24
CA ASN A 764 43.09 -8.97 -11.70
C ASN A 764 43.47 -10.10 -10.73
N ILE A 765 43.04 -10.05 -9.46
CA ILE A 765 43.49 -10.99 -8.41
C ILE A 765 42.36 -11.60 -7.58
N GLY A 766 42.59 -12.83 -7.11
CA GLY A 766 41.66 -13.56 -6.24
C GLY A 766 40.42 -14.04 -6.98
N GLY A 767 40.55 -15.05 -7.84
CA GLY A 767 39.47 -15.47 -8.75
C GLY A 767 38.18 -15.92 -8.04
N ALA A 768 38.29 -16.51 -6.85
CA ALA A 768 37.15 -16.64 -5.92
C ALA A 768 37.22 -15.58 -4.81
N ILE A 769 38.34 -15.49 -4.09
CA ILE A 769 38.47 -14.69 -2.87
C ILE A 769 39.71 -13.78 -2.96
N TYR A 770 39.53 -12.50 -2.63
CA TYR A 770 40.61 -11.60 -2.23
C TYR A 770 40.36 -11.16 -0.79
N ALA A 771 41.22 -11.56 0.15
CA ALA A 771 41.02 -11.32 1.57
C ALA A 771 42.31 -10.90 2.30
N LEU A 772 42.14 -10.08 3.34
CA LEU A 772 43.17 -9.81 4.31
C LEU A 772 43.35 -11.03 5.25
N ASN A 773 42.65 -11.11 6.38
CA ASN A 773 42.71 -12.31 7.23
C ASN A 773 41.53 -13.24 6.91
N SER A 774 41.82 -14.53 6.67
CA SER A 774 40.78 -15.53 6.41
C SER A 774 41.04 -16.88 7.09
N THR A 775 39.95 -17.50 7.55
CA THR A 775 39.93 -18.86 8.09
C THR A 775 39.01 -19.69 7.21
N ILE A 776 39.57 -20.63 6.47
CA ILE A 776 38.87 -21.42 5.45
C ILE A 776 38.91 -22.89 5.85
N ILE A 777 37.74 -23.49 6.03
CA ILE A 777 37.57 -24.84 6.59
C ILE A 777 36.67 -25.65 5.66
N ASN A 778 37.11 -26.87 5.32
CA ASN A 778 36.36 -27.87 4.55
C ASN A 778 35.70 -27.33 3.27
N SER A 779 36.35 -26.39 2.59
CA SER A 779 35.73 -25.64 1.47
C SER A 779 36.39 -25.96 0.13
N ASN A 780 35.60 -25.94 -0.94
CA ASN A 780 35.97 -26.44 -2.26
C ASN A 780 36.09 -25.29 -3.27
N PHE A 781 37.22 -25.21 -3.96
CA PHE A 781 37.52 -24.20 -4.97
C PHE A 781 37.81 -24.89 -6.31
N THR A 782 36.90 -24.77 -7.27
CA THR A 782 36.96 -25.46 -8.56
C THR A 782 36.91 -24.47 -9.72
N ASN A 783 37.84 -24.57 -10.67
CA ASN A 783 37.87 -23.79 -11.93
C ASN A 783 37.83 -22.25 -11.74
N ASN A 784 38.27 -21.71 -10.60
CA ASN A 784 38.29 -20.26 -10.41
C ASN A 784 39.51 -19.65 -11.13
N TYR A 785 39.33 -18.44 -11.68
CA TYR A 785 40.29 -17.81 -12.58
C TYR A 785 40.64 -16.37 -12.18
N ALA A 786 41.94 -16.05 -12.24
CA ALA A 786 42.44 -14.69 -12.06
C ALA A 786 43.35 -14.28 -13.22
N MET A 787 43.12 -13.13 -13.84
CA MET A 787 43.97 -12.63 -14.94
C MET A 787 45.40 -12.29 -14.52
N SER A 788 45.71 -12.22 -13.23
CA SER A 788 47.05 -11.95 -12.71
C SER A 788 47.49 -13.02 -11.70
N MET A 789 46.90 -13.06 -10.51
CA MET A 789 47.42 -13.90 -9.40
C MET A 789 46.33 -14.41 -8.46
N GLY A 790 46.54 -15.60 -7.88
CA GLY A 790 45.62 -16.20 -6.90
C GLY A 790 44.33 -16.67 -7.56
N GLY A 791 44.40 -17.73 -8.38
CA GLY A 791 43.27 -18.16 -9.22
C GLY A 791 42.05 -18.58 -8.41
N ALA A 792 42.23 -19.17 -7.22
CA ALA A 792 41.19 -19.23 -6.21
C ALA A 792 41.32 -18.08 -5.20
N ILE A 793 42.47 -17.92 -4.54
CA ILE A 793 42.65 -17.03 -3.39
C ILE A 793 43.86 -16.11 -3.58
N PHE A 794 43.67 -14.81 -3.39
CA PHE A 794 44.75 -13.86 -3.10
C PHE A 794 44.69 -13.41 -1.64
N ASN A 795 45.78 -13.59 -0.90
CA ASN A 795 45.86 -13.42 0.55
C ASN A 795 46.83 -12.29 0.94
N THR A 796 46.36 -11.33 1.75
CA THR A 796 47.11 -10.13 2.19
C THR A 796 47.15 -9.89 3.70
N GLY A 797 46.57 -10.77 4.51
CA GLY A 797 46.75 -10.86 5.97
C GLY A 797 47.04 -12.29 6.45
N ASN A 798 46.97 -12.51 7.76
CA ASN A 798 47.25 -13.84 8.33
C ASN A 798 46.06 -14.77 8.05
N SER A 799 46.30 -15.87 7.35
CA SER A 799 45.23 -16.80 6.96
C SER A 799 45.54 -18.26 7.28
N THR A 800 44.47 -19.02 7.54
CA THR A 800 44.52 -20.45 7.84
C THR A 800 43.57 -21.23 6.93
N ILE A 801 44.03 -22.36 6.40
CA ILE A 801 43.26 -23.21 5.49
C ILE A 801 43.34 -24.65 5.98
N THR A 802 42.18 -25.26 6.25
CA THR A 802 42.08 -26.62 6.80
C THR A 802 41.09 -27.45 5.97
N GLY A 803 41.42 -28.70 5.68
CA GLY A 803 40.47 -29.67 5.09
C GLY A 803 39.95 -29.31 3.69
N SER A 804 40.58 -28.36 2.99
CA SER A 804 40.00 -27.68 1.83
C SER A 804 40.59 -28.18 0.51
N ILE A 805 39.81 -28.13 -0.57
CA ILE A 805 40.16 -28.73 -1.87
C ILE A 805 40.24 -27.63 -2.94
N PHE A 806 41.32 -27.65 -3.71
CA PHE A 806 41.60 -26.71 -4.80
C PHE A 806 41.84 -27.50 -6.09
N THR A 807 40.87 -27.48 -6.99
CA THR A 807 40.90 -28.24 -8.25
C THR A 807 40.84 -27.31 -9.48
N SER A 808 41.81 -27.43 -10.38
CA SER A 808 41.82 -26.76 -11.69
C SER A 808 41.69 -25.23 -11.65
N ASN A 809 42.12 -24.58 -10.56
CA ASN A 809 42.14 -23.11 -10.47
C ASN A 809 43.36 -22.57 -11.24
N ASN A 810 43.20 -21.39 -11.85
CA ASN A 810 44.13 -20.90 -12.87
C ASN A 810 44.44 -19.40 -12.70
N ALA A 811 45.72 -19.02 -12.77
CA ALA A 811 46.15 -17.61 -12.73
C ALA A 811 47.28 -17.34 -13.72
N LEU A 812 47.25 -16.23 -14.46
CA LEU A 812 48.24 -16.04 -15.54
C LEU A 812 49.69 -15.83 -15.06
N HIS A 813 49.96 -15.44 -13.82
CA HIS A 813 51.31 -15.14 -13.35
C HIS A 813 51.76 -15.92 -12.11
N GLU A 814 51.09 -15.76 -10.96
CA GLU A 814 51.54 -16.34 -9.69
C GLU A 814 50.39 -16.95 -8.88
N GLY A 815 50.53 -18.23 -8.47
CA GLY A 815 49.60 -18.88 -7.53
C GLY A 815 48.28 -19.30 -8.19
N GLY A 816 48.28 -20.44 -8.89
CA GLY A 816 47.09 -20.91 -9.62
C GLY A 816 45.91 -21.26 -8.72
N ALA A 817 46.16 -21.86 -7.54
CA ALA A 817 45.19 -21.89 -6.46
C ALA A 817 45.35 -20.66 -5.54
N ILE A 818 46.50 -20.52 -4.89
CA ILE A 818 46.70 -19.56 -3.80
C ILE A 818 47.91 -18.67 -4.05
N ARG A 819 47.72 -17.37 -3.84
CA ARG A 819 48.79 -16.39 -3.79
C ARG A 819 48.84 -15.71 -2.42
N SER A 820 49.96 -15.82 -1.71
CA SER A 820 50.15 -15.19 -0.38
C SER A 820 51.34 -14.22 -0.36
N ILE A 821 51.14 -12.97 0.08
CA ILE A 821 52.22 -12.00 0.36
C ILE A 821 52.54 -11.86 1.86
N VAL A 822 52.08 -12.83 2.64
CA VAL A 822 51.86 -12.79 4.10
C VAL A 822 51.85 -14.22 4.65
N ASN A 823 51.89 -14.36 5.97
CA ASN A 823 51.99 -15.67 6.62
C ASN A 823 50.71 -16.48 6.36
N ILE A 824 50.88 -17.76 6.03
CA ILE A 824 49.76 -18.67 5.75
C ILE A 824 50.06 -20.09 6.26
N THR A 825 49.08 -20.70 6.90
CA THR A 825 49.14 -22.09 7.38
C THR A 825 48.09 -22.93 6.68
N ILE A 826 48.51 -24.05 6.09
CA ILE A 826 47.68 -24.96 5.30
C ILE A 826 47.79 -26.36 5.91
N THR A 827 46.66 -26.99 6.23
CA THR A 827 46.61 -28.28 6.92
C THR A 827 45.55 -29.18 6.28
N ASN A 828 45.84 -30.48 6.15
CA ASN A 828 44.90 -31.50 5.65
C ASN A 828 44.22 -31.13 4.30
N SER A 829 44.91 -30.42 3.40
CA SER A 829 44.30 -29.81 2.20
C SER A 829 44.87 -30.37 0.90
N THR A 830 44.10 -30.31 -0.19
CA THR A 830 44.41 -30.99 -1.46
C THR A 830 44.41 -30.01 -2.64
N PHE A 831 45.46 -30.07 -3.46
CA PHE A 831 45.69 -29.21 -4.62
C PHE A 831 45.90 -30.05 -5.87
N THR A 832 44.94 -30.03 -6.80
CA THR A 832 44.94 -30.86 -8.00
C THR A 832 44.77 -30.03 -9.28
N ASN A 833 45.60 -30.26 -10.29
CA ASN A 833 45.48 -29.64 -11.63
C ASN A 833 45.52 -28.10 -11.67
N ASN A 834 46.02 -27.41 -10.63
CA ASN A 834 46.06 -25.95 -10.61
C ASN A 834 47.25 -25.43 -11.45
N ASN A 835 47.08 -24.29 -12.12
CA ASN A 835 48.01 -23.76 -13.11
C ASN A 835 48.34 -22.27 -12.91
N ALA A 836 49.61 -21.91 -13.07
CA ALA A 836 50.09 -20.54 -13.22
C ALA A 836 51.47 -20.50 -13.87
N THR A 837 52.01 -19.34 -14.27
CA THR A 837 53.42 -19.29 -14.71
C THR A 837 54.38 -19.69 -13.59
N ASN A 838 54.14 -19.27 -12.34
CA ASN A 838 54.90 -19.73 -11.17
C ASN A 838 53.96 -20.07 -10.01
N GLY A 839 54.25 -21.14 -9.27
CA GLY A 839 53.39 -21.57 -8.15
C GLY A 839 52.06 -22.13 -8.65
N GLY A 840 52.08 -23.26 -9.36
CA GLY A 840 50.89 -23.84 -10.00
C GLY A 840 49.75 -24.05 -9.01
N ALA A 841 50.04 -24.62 -7.84
CA ALA A 841 49.14 -24.50 -6.69
C ALA A 841 49.39 -23.21 -5.89
N ILE A 842 50.59 -23.02 -5.32
CA ILE A 842 50.88 -21.97 -4.33
C ILE A 842 52.05 -21.09 -4.76
N SER A 843 51.88 -19.76 -4.69
CA SER A 843 52.98 -18.79 -4.74
C SER A 843 53.03 -17.96 -3.45
N ASN A 844 54.22 -17.85 -2.86
CA ASN A 844 54.45 -17.29 -1.52
C ASN A 844 55.60 -16.27 -1.47
N ARG A 845 55.47 -15.29 -0.55
CA ARG A 845 56.49 -14.26 -0.23
C ARG A 845 56.75 -14.03 1.28
N ARG A 846 56.17 -14.82 2.20
CA ARG A 846 56.37 -14.72 3.67
C ARG A 846 56.38 -16.13 4.30
N ASN A 847 56.02 -16.32 5.58
CA ASN A 847 56.16 -17.64 6.18
C ASN A 847 55.01 -18.58 5.77
N LEU A 848 55.35 -19.70 5.14
CA LEU A 848 54.41 -20.72 4.66
C LEU A 848 54.59 -21.99 5.49
N THR A 849 53.53 -22.45 6.14
CA THR A 849 53.51 -23.74 6.85
C THR A 849 52.49 -24.67 6.19
N ILE A 850 52.91 -25.88 5.83
CA ILE A 850 52.07 -26.92 5.22
C ILE A 850 52.17 -28.20 6.04
N ASN A 851 51.04 -28.78 6.41
CA ASN A 851 50.96 -30.05 7.14
C ASN A 851 49.97 -31.00 6.46
N ASN A 852 50.30 -32.30 6.41
CA ASN A 852 49.37 -33.39 6.05
C ASN A 852 48.62 -33.17 4.72
N SER A 853 49.24 -32.50 3.73
CA SER A 853 48.55 -32.00 2.53
C SER A 853 48.99 -32.76 1.27
N THR A 854 48.25 -32.61 0.16
CA THR A 854 48.53 -33.31 -1.11
C THR A 854 48.55 -32.35 -2.30
N PHE A 855 49.55 -32.48 -3.16
CA PHE A 855 49.74 -31.73 -4.40
C PHE A 855 49.90 -32.70 -5.57
N THR A 856 48.93 -32.74 -6.48
CA THR A 856 48.88 -33.71 -7.58
C THR A 856 48.65 -33.05 -8.94
N ASN A 857 49.45 -33.39 -9.95
CA ASN A 857 49.27 -32.93 -11.35
C ASN A 857 49.13 -31.40 -11.52
N ASN A 858 49.69 -30.59 -10.61
CA ASN A 858 49.81 -29.15 -10.83
C ASN A 858 50.93 -28.96 -11.86
N ASN A 859 50.62 -28.34 -13.00
CA ASN A 859 51.42 -28.43 -14.23
C ASN A 859 51.64 -27.02 -14.79
N ILE A 860 52.90 -26.59 -14.95
CA ILE A 860 53.26 -25.22 -15.29
C ILE A 860 54.45 -25.11 -16.26
N THR A 861 54.56 -23.97 -16.93
CA THR A 861 55.68 -23.62 -17.84
C THR A 861 56.79 -22.79 -17.18
N GLY A 862 56.76 -22.63 -15.85
CA GLY A 862 57.78 -21.91 -15.08
C GLY A 862 58.13 -22.61 -13.76
N ASN A 863 58.26 -21.87 -12.66
CA ASN A 863 58.93 -22.36 -11.45
C ASN A 863 57.96 -22.72 -10.32
N GLY A 864 58.22 -23.83 -9.63
CA GLY A 864 57.42 -24.28 -8.48
C GLY A 864 56.03 -24.77 -8.88
N SER A 865 55.92 -25.96 -9.48
CA SER A 865 54.62 -26.47 -9.95
C SER A 865 53.60 -26.70 -8.83
N ALA A 866 54.04 -27.22 -7.69
CA ALA A 866 53.25 -27.17 -6.46
C ALA A 866 53.47 -25.85 -5.71
N ILE A 867 54.73 -25.48 -5.43
CA ILE A 867 55.07 -24.36 -4.54
C ILE A 867 56.19 -23.51 -5.15
N TYR A 868 55.91 -22.22 -5.35
CA TYR A 868 56.92 -21.19 -5.64
C TYR A 868 57.14 -20.32 -4.40
N ASN A 869 58.14 -20.68 -3.60
CA ASN A 869 58.55 -19.93 -2.41
C ASN A 869 59.63 -18.89 -2.78
N SER A 870 59.19 -17.66 -3.09
CA SER A 870 60.10 -16.61 -3.55
C SER A 870 60.71 -15.75 -2.44
N ASN A 871 60.10 -15.75 -1.24
CA ASN A 871 60.62 -15.11 -0.02
C ASN A 871 59.89 -15.71 1.20
N GLY A 872 60.53 -15.71 2.37
CA GLY A 872 60.03 -16.19 3.66
C GLY A 872 60.24 -17.69 3.91
N ASN A 873 60.20 -18.08 5.19
CA ASN A 873 60.52 -19.45 5.59
C ASN A 873 59.39 -20.42 5.18
N CYS A 874 59.75 -21.57 4.62
CA CYS A 874 58.80 -22.60 4.21
C CYS A 874 58.98 -23.87 5.04
N ASN A 875 57.96 -24.26 5.80
CA ASN A 875 57.94 -25.46 6.64
C ASN A 875 56.91 -26.44 6.09
N ILE A 876 57.32 -27.67 5.74
CA ILE A 876 56.46 -28.67 5.12
C ILE A 876 56.59 -29.99 5.89
N ASN A 877 55.47 -30.52 6.39
CA ASN A 877 55.44 -31.75 7.16
C ASN A 877 54.41 -32.73 6.58
N ASN A 878 54.74 -34.04 6.55
CA ASN A 878 53.83 -35.13 6.22
C ASN A 878 53.06 -34.93 4.88
N THR A 879 53.69 -34.32 3.87
CA THR A 879 53.00 -33.83 2.65
C THR A 879 53.38 -34.65 1.41
N LEU A 880 52.42 -34.90 0.54
CA LEU A 880 52.60 -35.65 -0.72
C LEU A 880 52.65 -34.69 -1.93
N PHE A 881 53.65 -34.89 -2.78
CA PHE A 881 53.82 -34.22 -4.07
C PHE A 881 53.93 -35.27 -5.18
N ASN A 882 52.86 -35.46 -5.96
CA ASN A 882 52.78 -36.49 -6.99
C ASN A 882 52.55 -35.92 -8.40
N GLU A 883 53.30 -36.40 -9.39
CA GLU A 883 53.07 -36.12 -10.83
C GLU A 883 53.05 -34.61 -11.22
N ASN A 884 53.61 -33.71 -10.41
CA ASN A 884 53.62 -32.28 -10.73
C ASN A 884 54.73 -31.98 -11.75
N ASN A 885 54.49 -31.05 -12.68
CA ASN A 885 55.39 -30.76 -13.80
C ASN A 885 55.78 -29.28 -13.85
N ALA A 886 57.08 -28.98 -13.85
CA ALA A 886 57.65 -27.63 -13.79
C ALA A 886 58.77 -27.41 -14.83
N THR A 887 59.26 -26.18 -14.94
CA THR A 887 60.62 -25.92 -15.48
C THR A 887 61.68 -26.07 -14.40
N LEU A 888 61.50 -25.46 -13.22
CA LEU A 888 62.39 -25.63 -12.06
C LEU A 888 61.55 -25.87 -10.81
N GLY A 889 61.80 -26.97 -10.08
CA GLY A 889 61.14 -27.25 -8.80
C GLY A 889 59.67 -27.68 -8.90
N THR A 890 59.32 -28.82 -8.31
CA THR A 890 57.95 -28.97 -7.78
C THR A 890 57.75 -28.05 -6.59
N ILE A 891 58.77 -27.99 -5.73
CA ILE A 891 59.06 -26.87 -4.85
C ILE A 891 60.22 -26.09 -5.46
N TYR A 892 60.00 -24.83 -5.80
CA TYR A 892 61.07 -23.87 -6.09
C TYR A 892 61.22 -22.94 -4.88
N ASN A 893 62.45 -22.76 -4.39
CA ASN A 893 62.68 -22.13 -3.10
C ASN A 893 63.88 -21.17 -3.08
N ASN A 894 63.66 -19.95 -2.57
CA ASN A 894 64.67 -18.88 -2.42
C ASN A 894 65.03 -18.52 -0.97
N GLU A 895 64.34 -19.04 0.04
CA GLU A 895 64.57 -18.72 1.48
C GLU A 895 64.53 -20.00 2.34
N ASN A 896 64.72 -19.93 3.66
CA ASN A 896 64.93 -21.15 4.46
C ASN A 896 63.77 -22.16 4.33
N LEU A 897 64.08 -23.39 3.90
CA LEU A 897 63.11 -24.47 3.68
C LEU A 897 63.40 -25.65 4.61
N VAL A 898 62.38 -26.07 5.35
CA VAL A 898 62.40 -27.25 6.23
C VAL A 898 61.34 -28.22 5.75
N ILE A 899 61.75 -29.45 5.43
CA ILE A 899 60.86 -30.52 4.99
C ILE A 899 61.04 -31.73 5.91
N ASN A 900 59.93 -32.24 6.46
CA ASN A 900 59.92 -33.45 7.30
C ASN A 900 58.91 -34.46 6.77
N ASN A 901 59.26 -35.75 6.82
CA ASN A 901 58.36 -36.90 6.58
C ASN A 901 57.53 -36.80 5.27
N SER A 902 58.06 -36.18 4.22
CA SER A 902 57.29 -35.82 3.03
C SER A 902 57.72 -36.61 1.80
N ASN A 903 56.76 -36.87 0.90
CA ASN A 903 56.92 -37.79 -0.22
C ASN A 903 56.82 -37.05 -1.56
N PHE A 904 57.81 -37.24 -2.42
CA PHE A 904 57.89 -36.67 -3.76
C PHE A 904 57.96 -37.81 -4.79
N THR A 905 56.88 -38.03 -5.52
CA THR A 905 56.72 -39.17 -6.43
C THR A 905 56.45 -38.71 -7.87
N SER A 906 57.19 -39.25 -8.84
CA SER A 906 56.92 -39.09 -10.28
C SER A 906 56.85 -37.64 -10.80
N ASN A 907 57.45 -36.67 -10.10
CA ASN A 907 57.46 -35.27 -10.53
C ASN A 907 58.54 -35.01 -11.60
N ASN A 908 58.30 -34.08 -12.53
CA ASN A 908 59.21 -33.79 -13.64
C ASN A 908 59.61 -32.31 -13.73
N ALA A 909 60.87 -32.02 -14.06
CA ALA A 909 61.33 -30.67 -14.37
C ALA A 909 62.56 -30.62 -15.30
N THR A 910 63.08 -29.42 -15.60
CA THR A 910 64.42 -29.25 -16.18
C THR A 910 65.51 -29.43 -15.13
N SER A 911 65.31 -28.95 -13.91
CA SER A 911 66.20 -29.20 -12.77
C SER A 911 65.45 -29.12 -11.44
N GLY A 912 65.88 -29.90 -10.44
CA GLY A 912 65.22 -29.98 -9.14
C GLY A 912 63.81 -30.52 -9.23
N ALA A 913 63.60 -31.69 -9.84
CA ALA A 913 62.25 -32.11 -10.25
C ALA A 913 61.27 -32.28 -9.08
N ALA A 914 61.74 -32.76 -7.93
CA ALA A 914 61.05 -32.52 -6.67
C ALA A 914 61.38 -31.13 -6.08
N ILE A 915 62.66 -30.80 -5.83
CA ILE A 915 63.06 -29.56 -5.16
C ILE A 915 64.17 -28.81 -5.92
N TYR A 916 63.96 -27.52 -6.18
CA TYR A 916 64.99 -26.57 -6.61
C TYR A 916 65.27 -25.55 -5.49
N ASN A 917 66.47 -25.59 -4.92
CA ASN A 917 66.82 -24.89 -3.69
C ASN A 917 67.94 -23.84 -3.86
N ASN A 918 67.63 -22.56 -3.65
CA ASN A 918 68.56 -21.42 -3.64
C ASN A 918 68.87 -20.87 -2.22
N ALA A 919 68.58 -21.62 -1.15
CA ALA A 919 68.67 -21.15 0.25
C ALA A 919 69.21 -22.20 1.23
N ASN A 920 69.45 -21.78 2.48
CA ASN A 920 69.88 -22.69 3.53
C ASN A 920 68.70 -23.55 3.99
N SER A 921 68.79 -24.87 3.81
CA SER A 921 67.62 -25.75 3.89
C SER A 921 67.90 -27.08 4.60
N SER A 922 66.85 -27.69 5.16
CA SER A 922 66.89 -28.98 5.87
C SER A 922 65.78 -29.90 5.36
N ILE A 923 66.13 -31.15 5.06
CA ILE A 923 65.22 -32.20 4.59
C ILE A 923 65.46 -33.45 5.42
N ASN A 924 64.44 -33.89 6.15
CA ASN A 924 64.54 -34.99 7.11
C ASN A 924 63.45 -36.05 6.82
N ASN A 925 63.77 -37.33 7.00
CA ASN A 925 62.83 -38.46 6.91
C ASN A 925 62.00 -38.52 5.60
N SER A 926 62.49 -37.96 4.49
CA SER A 926 61.66 -37.69 3.30
C SER A 926 62.00 -38.62 2.13
N ILE A 927 61.00 -38.93 1.31
CA ILE A 927 61.11 -39.91 0.21
C ILE A 927 61.03 -39.21 -1.14
N PHE A 928 61.97 -39.51 -2.02
CA PHE A 928 62.06 -39.02 -3.40
C PHE A 928 62.07 -40.22 -4.34
N ASN A 929 60.94 -40.53 -4.96
CA ASN A 929 60.75 -41.71 -5.79
C ASN A 929 60.41 -41.36 -7.25
N ASN A 930 61.14 -41.95 -8.21
CA ASN A 930 60.81 -41.85 -9.64
C ASN A 930 60.72 -40.40 -10.21
N ASN A 931 61.36 -39.41 -9.58
CA ASN A 931 61.35 -38.04 -10.09
C ASN A 931 62.36 -37.89 -11.24
N LYS A 932 62.09 -36.99 -12.19
CA LYS A 932 62.87 -36.90 -13.45
C LYS A 932 63.24 -35.46 -13.83
N ALA A 933 64.54 -35.17 -13.93
CA ALA A 933 65.07 -33.91 -14.42
C ALA A 933 65.66 -34.08 -15.83
N SER A 934 65.41 -33.15 -16.75
CA SER A 934 66.10 -33.17 -18.06
C SER A 934 67.56 -32.72 -17.99
N GLN A 935 67.96 -32.03 -16.91
CA GLN A 935 69.34 -31.66 -16.62
C GLN A 935 69.80 -32.07 -15.22
N ASN A 936 69.50 -31.30 -14.16
CA ASN A 936 70.25 -31.39 -12.90
C ASN A 936 69.35 -31.76 -11.71
N GLY A 937 69.73 -32.78 -10.92
CA GLY A 937 69.14 -33.05 -9.60
C GLY A 937 67.66 -33.41 -9.64
N ALA A 938 67.30 -34.67 -9.92
CA ALA A 938 65.87 -35.00 -10.07
C ALA A 938 65.10 -35.11 -8.74
N GLY A 939 65.76 -35.56 -7.67
CA GLY A 939 65.29 -35.27 -6.31
C GLY A 939 65.52 -33.79 -5.99
N ILE A 940 66.78 -33.39 -5.82
CA ILE A 940 67.16 -32.05 -5.36
C ILE A 940 68.18 -31.42 -6.30
N TYR A 941 67.92 -30.19 -6.74
CA TYR A 941 68.96 -29.26 -7.18
C TYR A 941 69.25 -28.26 -6.05
N ASN A 942 70.49 -28.18 -5.59
CA ASN A 942 70.92 -27.35 -4.47
C ASN A 942 71.98 -26.32 -4.89
N ASN A 943 71.76 -25.06 -4.53
CA ASN A 943 72.58 -23.90 -4.87
C ASN A 943 73.00 -23.06 -3.64
N LYS A 944 72.84 -23.60 -2.42
CA LYS A 944 73.38 -23.06 -1.15
C LYS A 944 73.78 -24.22 -0.22
N THR A 945 73.77 -24.01 1.10
CA THR A 945 73.98 -25.09 2.08
C THR A 945 72.68 -25.90 2.24
N ILE A 946 72.75 -27.21 2.14
CA ILE A 946 71.61 -28.09 2.46
C ILE A 946 72.00 -29.20 3.43
N THR A 947 71.14 -29.49 4.41
CA THR A 947 71.22 -30.70 5.23
C THR A 947 70.14 -31.69 4.77
N VAL A 948 70.52 -32.93 4.49
CA VAL A 948 69.61 -34.03 4.16
C VAL A 948 69.89 -35.17 5.15
N ASP A 949 68.92 -35.50 6.00
CA ASP A 949 69.04 -36.56 7.01
C ASP A 949 67.97 -37.64 6.81
N ASN A 950 68.33 -38.90 7.07
CA ASN A 950 67.44 -40.07 7.10
C ASN A 950 66.45 -40.16 5.92
N SER A 951 66.87 -39.73 4.72
CA SER A 951 66.00 -39.55 3.56
C SER A 951 66.31 -40.56 2.46
N VAL A 952 65.31 -40.91 1.64
CA VAL A 952 65.37 -42.03 0.69
C VAL A 952 65.16 -41.53 -0.73
N PHE A 953 66.11 -41.79 -1.62
CA PHE A 953 66.08 -41.42 -3.02
C PHE A 953 66.09 -42.69 -3.88
N THR A 954 64.95 -43.01 -4.50
CA THR A 954 64.76 -44.23 -5.29
C THR A 954 64.41 -43.92 -6.74
N ALA A 955 65.08 -44.56 -7.70
CA ALA A 955 64.75 -44.52 -9.12
C ALA A 955 64.66 -43.12 -9.78
N ASN A 956 65.30 -42.09 -9.20
CA ASN A 956 65.29 -40.75 -9.77
C ASN A 956 66.27 -40.66 -10.95
N ASN A 957 65.98 -39.81 -11.94
CA ASN A 957 66.68 -39.77 -13.23
C ASN A 957 67.02 -38.33 -13.66
N ALA A 958 68.30 -38.00 -13.83
CA ALA A 958 68.78 -36.69 -14.29
C ALA A 958 69.83 -36.83 -15.41
N LYS A 959 70.28 -35.72 -15.99
CA LYS A 959 71.54 -35.71 -16.75
C LYS A 959 72.74 -35.72 -15.79
N TYR A 960 72.69 -34.91 -14.74
CA TYR A 960 73.72 -34.78 -13.70
C TYR A 960 73.07 -34.83 -12.32
N GLY A 961 73.54 -35.73 -11.44
CA GLY A 961 72.99 -35.88 -10.09
C GLY A 961 71.60 -36.50 -10.12
N GLY A 962 71.51 -37.81 -10.34
CA GLY A 962 70.22 -38.50 -10.53
C GLY A 962 69.27 -38.31 -9.35
N ALA A 963 69.77 -38.37 -8.12
CA ALA A 963 69.06 -37.94 -6.93
C ALA A 963 69.34 -36.47 -6.57
N ILE A 964 70.61 -36.07 -6.42
CA ILE A 964 71.00 -34.74 -5.94
C ILE A 964 72.08 -34.12 -6.84
N TYR A 965 71.90 -32.85 -7.20
CA TYR A 965 72.94 -31.99 -7.78
C TYR A 965 73.28 -30.86 -6.80
N ASN A 966 74.55 -30.72 -6.44
CA ASN A 966 75.06 -29.73 -5.50
C ASN A 966 75.99 -28.72 -6.21
N ALA A 967 75.49 -27.52 -6.50
CA ALA A 967 76.30 -26.37 -6.94
C ALA A 967 77.04 -25.67 -5.77
N LYS A 968 76.61 -25.94 -4.54
CA LYS A 968 77.15 -25.46 -3.25
C LYS A 968 77.03 -26.56 -2.19
N ASN A 969 77.57 -26.29 -1.01
CA ASN A 969 77.87 -27.29 0.01
C ASN A 969 76.64 -28.11 0.45
N SER A 970 76.85 -29.38 0.80
CA SER A 970 75.80 -30.20 1.41
C SER A 970 76.30 -31.01 2.61
N THR A 971 75.38 -31.37 3.50
CA THR A 971 75.57 -32.33 4.57
C THR A 971 74.51 -33.41 4.39
N ILE A 972 74.92 -34.63 4.09
CA ILE A 972 74.04 -35.77 3.81
C ILE A 972 74.33 -36.85 4.85
N VAL A 973 73.32 -37.24 5.62
CA VAL A 973 73.48 -38.13 6.78
C VAL A 973 72.42 -39.22 6.73
N ASN A 974 72.77 -40.45 7.12
CA ASN A 974 71.87 -41.59 7.29
C ASN A 974 70.95 -41.89 6.07
N SER A 975 71.31 -41.44 4.87
CA SER A 975 70.40 -41.35 3.72
C SER A 975 70.67 -42.45 2.69
N ASN A 976 69.61 -42.92 2.04
CA ASN A 976 69.63 -44.08 1.15
C ASN A 976 69.39 -43.66 -0.30
N PHE A 977 70.23 -44.11 -1.22
CA PHE A 977 70.20 -43.80 -2.65
C PHE A 977 70.17 -45.11 -3.45
N THR A 978 69.01 -45.47 -3.99
CA THR A 978 68.77 -46.77 -4.64
C THR A 978 68.33 -46.63 -6.09
N SER A 979 69.03 -47.29 -7.01
CA SER A 979 68.66 -47.38 -8.43
C SER A 979 68.46 -46.03 -9.16
N ASN A 980 69.08 -44.95 -8.68
CA ASN A 980 69.05 -43.65 -9.36
C ASN A 980 69.95 -43.67 -10.60
N THR A 981 69.66 -42.81 -11.57
CA THR A 981 70.28 -42.83 -12.91
C THR A 981 70.74 -41.44 -13.35
N ALA A 982 71.92 -41.36 -13.97
CA ALA A 982 72.40 -40.13 -14.60
C ALA A 982 73.39 -40.36 -15.76
N GLN A 983 73.82 -39.31 -16.45
CA GLN A 983 75.04 -39.38 -17.26
C GLN A 983 76.29 -39.30 -16.37
N ALA A 984 76.29 -38.43 -15.36
CA ALA A 984 77.31 -38.43 -14.30
C ALA A 984 76.72 -38.19 -12.91
N GLY A 985 77.26 -38.87 -11.91
CA GLY A 985 76.80 -38.80 -10.52
C GLY A 985 75.40 -39.38 -10.37
N ALA A 986 75.24 -40.70 -10.51
CA ALA A 986 73.92 -41.32 -10.63
C ALA A 986 73.04 -41.14 -9.38
N ALA A 987 73.64 -41.10 -8.19
CA ALA A 987 72.99 -40.56 -7.00
C ALA A 987 73.31 -39.07 -6.84
N ILE A 988 74.60 -38.70 -6.70
CA ILE A 988 75.02 -37.35 -6.33
C ILE A 988 76.03 -36.79 -7.34
N TYR A 989 75.84 -35.54 -7.77
CA TYR A 989 76.82 -34.76 -8.54
C TYR A 989 77.18 -33.49 -7.78
N ASN A 990 78.45 -33.32 -7.43
CA ASN A 990 78.97 -32.22 -6.62
C ASN A 990 79.92 -31.33 -7.43
N THR A 991 79.67 -30.01 -7.45
CA THR A 991 80.66 -29.00 -7.84
C THR A 991 81.18 -28.19 -6.65
N ALA A 992 80.95 -28.70 -5.43
CA ALA A 992 81.30 -28.08 -4.16
C ALA A 992 81.33 -29.13 -3.03
N ASN A 993 82.03 -28.81 -1.94
CA ASN A 993 82.31 -29.71 -0.82
C ASN A 993 81.02 -30.28 -0.20
N SER A 994 80.92 -31.60 -0.06
CA SER A 994 79.83 -32.25 0.67
C SER A 994 80.33 -33.12 1.82
N THR A 995 79.64 -33.11 2.95
CA THR A 995 79.88 -34.01 4.09
C THR A 995 78.85 -35.14 4.04
N ILE A 996 79.26 -36.34 3.63
CA ILE A 996 78.39 -37.51 3.45
C ILE A 996 78.74 -38.53 4.53
N ASN A 997 77.83 -38.78 5.47
CA ASN A 997 78.04 -39.66 6.62
C ASN A 997 76.97 -40.77 6.66
N ASN A 998 77.35 -41.98 7.07
CA ASN A 998 76.44 -43.11 7.36
C ASN A 998 75.42 -43.43 6.23
N SER A 999 75.73 -43.11 4.98
CA SER A 999 74.75 -43.13 3.87
C SER A 999 74.96 -44.34 2.96
N VAL A 1000 73.89 -44.82 2.32
CA VAL A 1000 73.92 -46.06 1.51
C VAL A 1000 73.61 -45.75 0.05
N PHE A 1001 74.41 -46.31 -0.86
CA PHE A 1001 74.32 -46.14 -2.30
C PHE A 1001 74.24 -47.51 -2.96
N THR A 1002 73.06 -47.91 -3.43
CA THR A 1002 72.79 -49.26 -3.95
C THR A 1002 72.30 -49.23 -5.40
N SER A 1003 72.99 -49.95 -6.29
CA SER A 1003 72.56 -50.20 -7.69
C SER A 1003 72.31 -48.93 -8.54
N ASN A 1004 72.92 -47.79 -8.20
CA ASN A 1004 72.82 -46.59 -9.01
C ASN A 1004 73.67 -46.74 -10.29
N ASN A 1005 73.27 -46.06 -11.38
CA ASN A 1005 73.82 -46.30 -12.73
C ASN A 1005 74.13 -44.98 -13.46
N ALA A 1006 75.41 -44.75 -13.77
CA ALA A 1006 75.90 -43.62 -14.54
C ALA A 1006 76.28 -44.03 -15.98
N SER A 1007 75.72 -43.35 -16.98
CA SER A 1007 76.06 -43.62 -18.39
C SER A 1007 77.44 -43.08 -18.81
N ILE A 1008 78.16 -42.40 -17.92
CA ILE A 1008 79.54 -41.92 -18.14
C ILE A 1008 80.38 -42.08 -16.85
N PHE A 1009 80.17 -41.24 -15.83
CA PHE A 1009 81.09 -41.14 -14.68
C PHE A 1009 80.38 -41.19 -13.32
N GLY A 1010 81.02 -41.76 -12.30
CA GLY A 1010 80.54 -41.68 -10.91
C GLY A 1010 79.25 -42.44 -10.69
N GLY A 1011 79.35 -43.77 -10.64
CA GLY A 1011 78.20 -44.69 -10.63
C GLY A 1011 77.28 -44.55 -9.41
N ALA A 1012 77.76 -43.92 -8.33
CA ALA A 1012 76.92 -43.28 -7.33
C ALA A 1012 77.24 -41.78 -7.22
N ILE A 1013 78.53 -41.40 -7.07
CA ILE A 1013 78.94 -40.00 -6.82
C ILE A 1013 79.92 -39.52 -7.88
N TYR A 1014 79.74 -38.30 -8.38
CA TYR A 1014 80.72 -37.56 -9.18
C TYR A 1014 81.06 -36.25 -8.48
N ASP A 1015 82.34 -36.01 -8.19
CA ASP A 1015 82.75 -34.97 -7.23
C ASP A 1015 83.94 -34.12 -7.72
N TYR A 1016 83.72 -32.80 -7.86
CA TYR A 1016 84.77 -31.79 -8.02
C TYR A 1016 85.12 -31.05 -6.71
N GLY A 1017 84.39 -31.32 -5.62
CA GLY A 1017 84.58 -30.65 -4.34
C GLY A 1017 85.75 -31.21 -3.52
N ASN A 1018 85.97 -30.62 -2.35
CA ASN A 1018 86.77 -31.24 -1.27
C ASN A 1018 85.78 -31.81 -0.25
N SER A 1019 85.15 -32.93 -0.60
CA SER A 1019 84.11 -33.60 0.18
C SER A 1019 84.69 -34.49 1.28
N ILE A 1020 83.88 -34.82 2.28
CA ILE A 1020 84.22 -35.74 3.36
C ILE A 1020 83.18 -36.86 3.32
N ILE A 1021 83.60 -38.11 3.09
CA ILE A 1021 82.72 -39.27 2.96
C ILE A 1021 83.09 -40.29 4.03
N ASN A 1022 82.26 -40.41 5.07
CA ASN A 1022 82.51 -41.30 6.21
C ASN A 1022 81.46 -42.40 6.33
N ASN A 1023 81.88 -43.59 6.76
CA ASN A 1023 81.02 -44.70 7.19
C ASN A 1023 79.88 -45.05 6.20
N SER A 1024 80.09 -44.82 4.90
CA SER A 1024 79.06 -44.92 3.88
C SER A 1024 79.25 -46.17 3.01
N ASN A 1025 78.16 -46.80 2.59
CA ASN A 1025 78.18 -48.11 1.94
C ASN A 1025 77.79 -47.98 0.46
N PHE A 1026 78.65 -48.45 -0.44
CA PHE A 1026 78.47 -48.42 -1.88
C PHE A 1026 78.38 -49.85 -2.42
N THR A 1027 77.20 -50.27 -2.91
CA THR A 1027 76.93 -51.65 -3.33
C THR A 1027 76.36 -51.71 -4.75
N ASN A 1028 76.93 -52.53 -5.63
CA ASN A 1028 76.44 -52.81 -6.98
C ASN A 1028 76.27 -51.57 -7.91
N ASN A 1029 76.90 -50.43 -7.62
CA ASN A 1029 76.79 -49.25 -8.47
C ASN A 1029 77.62 -49.41 -9.76
N TYR A 1030 77.20 -48.76 -10.86
CA TYR A 1030 77.80 -48.93 -12.19
C TYR A 1030 78.10 -47.59 -12.88
N ALA A 1031 79.24 -47.50 -13.57
CA ALA A 1031 79.57 -46.36 -14.45
C ALA A 1031 80.15 -46.83 -15.80
N MET A 1032 79.66 -46.30 -16.92
CA MET A 1032 80.09 -46.80 -18.24
C MET A 1032 81.57 -46.50 -18.56
N ALA A 1033 82.10 -45.34 -18.16
CA ALA A 1033 83.50 -44.95 -18.37
C ALA A 1033 84.34 -45.16 -17.09
N MET A 1034 84.19 -44.30 -16.08
CA MET A 1034 85.09 -44.25 -14.90
C MET A 1034 84.33 -44.16 -13.57
N GLY A 1035 84.93 -44.72 -12.52
CA GLY A 1035 84.46 -44.58 -11.13
C GLY A 1035 83.12 -45.27 -10.85
N GLY A 1036 83.11 -46.60 -10.86
CA GLY A 1036 81.90 -47.41 -10.66
C GLY A 1036 81.10 -47.12 -9.39
N ALA A 1037 81.75 -46.62 -8.32
CA ALA A 1037 81.08 -46.02 -7.17
C ALA A 1037 81.25 -44.49 -7.15
N ILE A 1038 82.49 -44.02 -7.17
CA ILE A 1038 82.84 -42.61 -7.08
C ILE A 1038 83.85 -42.29 -8.18
N THR A 1039 83.67 -41.15 -8.86
CA THR A 1039 84.79 -40.43 -9.49
C THR A 1039 84.99 -39.13 -8.72
N ASN A 1040 86.22 -38.88 -8.30
CA ASN A 1040 86.61 -37.67 -7.60
C ASN A 1040 87.72 -36.97 -8.38
N THR A 1041 87.62 -35.65 -8.55
CA THR A 1041 88.65 -34.80 -9.17
C THR A 1041 89.03 -33.61 -8.28
N GLY A 1042 88.56 -33.58 -7.03
CA GLY A 1042 89.01 -32.64 -5.99
C GLY A 1042 89.77 -33.35 -4.87
N ASN A 1043 90.00 -32.67 -3.74
CA ASN A 1043 90.71 -33.23 -2.59
C ASN A 1043 89.72 -33.81 -1.55
N SER A 1044 88.95 -34.82 -1.96
CA SER A 1044 87.94 -35.46 -1.10
C SER A 1044 88.54 -36.56 -0.21
N THR A 1045 88.14 -36.56 1.06
CA THR A 1045 88.58 -37.52 2.09
C THR A 1045 87.53 -38.61 2.26
N ILE A 1046 87.93 -39.88 2.19
CA ILE A 1046 87.04 -41.04 2.41
C ILE A 1046 87.55 -41.83 3.63
N THR A 1047 86.68 -42.07 4.62
CA THR A 1047 87.01 -42.91 5.79
C THR A 1047 85.89 -43.90 6.12
N GLY A 1048 86.21 -45.03 6.75
CA GLY A 1048 85.24 -46.02 7.27
C GLY A 1048 84.21 -46.60 6.26
N SER A 1049 84.34 -46.31 4.97
CA SER A 1049 83.32 -46.54 3.95
C SER A 1049 83.57 -47.83 3.18
N ILE A 1050 82.51 -48.57 2.87
CA ILE A 1050 82.58 -49.92 2.29
C ILE A 1050 82.19 -49.87 0.80
N PHE A 1051 82.95 -50.57 -0.04
CA PHE A 1051 82.73 -50.65 -1.48
C PHE A 1051 82.61 -52.12 -1.93
N THR A 1052 81.42 -52.53 -2.36
CA THR A 1052 81.09 -53.91 -2.75
C THR A 1052 80.54 -53.96 -4.17
N ASN A 1053 81.12 -54.77 -5.05
CA ASN A 1053 80.63 -55.05 -6.42
C ASN A 1053 80.35 -53.81 -7.31
N ASN A 1054 80.96 -52.66 -7.02
CA ASN A 1054 80.83 -51.48 -7.87
C ASN A 1054 81.71 -51.64 -9.11
N THR A 1055 81.18 -51.37 -10.30
CA THR A 1055 81.80 -51.77 -11.57
C THR A 1055 81.83 -50.65 -12.61
N SER A 1056 82.82 -50.70 -13.51
CA SER A 1056 82.89 -49.77 -14.64
C SER A 1056 83.56 -50.40 -15.86
N SER A 1057 83.05 -50.12 -17.06
CA SER A 1057 83.53 -50.72 -18.32
C SER A 1057 84.78 -50.07 -18.92
N GLY A 1058 85.31 -49.00 -18.35
CA GLY A 1058 86.69 -48.54 -18.59
C GLY A 1058 86.95 -47.83 -19.93
N ILE A 1059 85.90 -47.46 -20.68
CA ILE A 1059 86.05 -46.84 -22.00
C ILE A 1059 86.29 -45.33 -21.86
N GLY A 1060 87.52 -44.94 -21.51
CA GLY A 1060 87.98 -43.54 -21.64
C GLY A 1060 89.08 -43.10 -20.67
N TRP A 1061 90.28 -42.87 -21.22
CA TRP A 1061 91.44 -42.13 -20.67
C TRP A 1061 92.02 -42.58 -19.31
N SER A 1062 93.32 -42.85 -19.31
CA SER A 1062 94.07 -43.33 -18.14
C SER A 1062 94.59 -42.20 -17.25
N ASN A 1063 94.19 -42.19 -15.98
CA ASN A 1063 95.09 -42.11 -14.81
C ASN A 1063 94.30 -42.41 -13.53
N ASN A 1064 95.02 -42.86 -12.49
CA ASN A 1064 94.53 -43.41 -11.21
C ASN A 1064 93.30 -42.72 -10.61
#